data_AF-A0A9D9LJI0-F1
#
_entry.id   AF-A0A9D9LJI0-F1
#
_cell.length_a   1.000
_cell.length_b   1.000
_cell.length_c   1.000
_cell.angle_alpha   90.00
_cell.angle_beta   90.00
_cell.angle_gamma   90.00
#
_symmetry.space_group_name_H-M   'P 1'
#
loop_
_entity.id
_entity.type
_entity.pdbx_description
1 polymer ?
#
loop_
_entity_poly.entity_id
_entity_poly.type
_entity_poly.pdbx_seq_one_letter_code
_entity_poly.pdbx_strand_id
1 'polypeptide(L)'
;MSKRTLKYLSIVAFVLAVTQMVFGVAAPNGALFVASRSAMAVDSFEQSPAQLTPQTVDSRAARRRASLQTAQTDDVDSDEPMRGDFTSRIDSSRFAPESEWIHNDAPYAVDSVSQQPKAQHRGSSLEAPITGKNKDSLVFNVRDKMVYIYREGDVKYQTMEMKADFMAINMDTRQIRAYGINDTVDNEPTVTRPQFTEGGKTFTMDTIDYNMESGKALIKGIATQEGEGYLIGKNVKKMADNTIHIADGMFTTCDQTENPHFYLAMSRAKLIPGKKAIIGPSYIVMEDVPIYFLGLPEGFFPLNQGPKSGFIMPTYGEEYIKGFYLRDFGYYFTFNDYIDLTLKGGIYTLGSWEASASSRYIKRYKFSGNLAANYSKVRFGEKGAPDYTNQGNFRIQWTHQQDPKFRPGSTFSASVNFSTSGYSKYSATSLNDILATQTNSSIAYSKSWAGTPFSMSANLAVSQNSQNKTISVTLPTVVVNMSRIYPFKRKEVLGKERWYEKISMSYTGKLTNSVQTTEKEIFTPQTLDKMRHGVEHSIPVSTSLTLFNYLNISPSANYTEKWYFKKQDRVWNPETKQVEYLDPEYGFYRLYNYNFSVSGSTKIYGMYRFKNPNAKIKAIRHVITPTIGFSYAPDFSKQKYGYYKAVQSDTTGRVQIYSPFEGNAYGVPSSGRSASLNFSLKQNLEMKVASDRDTTGTRKIKLIDDLSISGSYNFLADSMNLSNINLSFRTTITQNFGIQLSATLDPYQVTPEGRRINKFAVAKGKLGRIVSTGWSFGYSFQSKNKGSSGAKMNDISSQPIDPAYANPFSDPYGTMDPMMRRMYMANSYYDFALPWNFSFNYTISYGTSLVNNGTTGIKRNITQTLGFNGSVNLTPKWGVTFQGGFDLMTGKLTTSSISISRDLHCWQMGFSWIPFGYHKSWSFHIGVKSAMLQDLKYDKSQSMYDNLY
;
A
#
# COMPACT_ATOMS: atom_id res chain seq x y z
N MET A 1 17.93 -30.98 -13.12
CA MET A 1 17.77 -29.51 -13.02
C MET A 1 18.70 -28.79 -14.00
N SER A 2 18.44 -27.53 -14.36
CA SER A 2 19.31 -26.73 -15.24
C SER A 2 20.32 -25.91 -14.42
N LYS A 3 21.49 -25.60 -14.99
CA LYS A 3 22.46 -24.64 -14.40
C LYS A 3 21.84 -23.26 -14.10
N ARG A 4 20.72 -22.89 -14.75
CA ARG A 4 19.94 -21.68 -14.39
C ARG A 4 19.19 -21.82 -13.08
N THR A 5 18.63 -23.00 -12.78
CA THR A 5 17.84 -23.24 -11.56
C THR A 5 18.69 -23.05 -10.29
N LEU A 6 19.94 -23.52 -10.31
CA LEU A 6 20.89 -23.32 -9.19
C LEU A 6 21.19 -21.83 -8.92
N LYS A 7 21.38 -21.01 -9.98
CA LYS A 7 21.65 -19.56 -9.83
C LYS A 7 20.49 -18.79 -9.18
N TYR A 8 19.25 -19.25 -9.32
CA TYR A 8 18.10 -18.63 -8.66
C TYR A 8 17.89 -19.16 -7.23
N LEU A 9 18.21 -20.43 -6.98
CA LEU A 9 18.30 -20.97 -5.61
C LEU A 9 19.33 -20.22 -4.75
N SER A 10 20.47 -19.75 -5.31
CA SER A 10 21.40 -18.90 -4.56
C SER A 10 20.85 -17.50 -4.20
N ILE A 11 19.89 -16.96 -4.96
CA ILE A 11 19.20 -15.71 -4.58
C ILE A 11 18.23 -16.00 -3.42
N VAL A 12 17.48 -17.11 -3.49
CA VAL A 12 16.61 -17.54 -2.39
C VAL A 12 17.44 -17.83 -1.12
N ALA A 13 18.60 -18.47 -1.25
CA ALA A 13 19.53 -18.71 -0.13
C ALA A 13 20.09 -17.40 0.46
N PHE A 14 20.39 -16.39 -0.36
CA PHE A 14 20.82 -15.07 0.13
C PHE A 14 19.69 -14.35 0.88
N VAL A 15 18.44 -14.40 0.37
CA VAL A 15 17.26 -13.87 1.08
C VAL A 15 16.99 -14.65 2.38
N LEU A 16 17.20 -15.97 2.40
CA LEU A 16 17.12 -16.81 3.60
C LEU A 16 18.21 -16.46 4.64
N ALA A 17 19.45 -16.22 4.22
CA ALA A 17 20.53 -15.78 5.11
C ALA A 17 20.26 -14.39 5.71
N VAL A 18 19.78 -13.44 4.89
CA VAL A 18 19.39 -12.10 5.36
C VAL A 18 18.19 -12.18 6.32
N THR A 19 17.20 -13.05 6.06
CA THR A 19 16.09 -13.25 6.99
C THR A 19 16.51 -13.97 8.27
N GLN A 20 17.44 -14.93 8.25
CA GLN A 20 18.03 -15.50 9.48
C GLN A 20 18.71 -14.43 10.33
N MET A 21 19.51 -13.53 9.73
CA MET A 21 20.14 -12.41 10.45
C MET A 21 19.12 -11.42 11.07
N VAL A 22 17.95 -11.26 10.46
CA VAL A 22 16.90 -10.34 10.94
C VAL A 22 15.97 -10.97 11.99
N PHE A 23 15.60 -12.24 11.81
CA PHE A 23 14.59 -12.91 12.65
C PHE A 23 15.17 -13.81 13.75
N GLY A 24 16.45 -14.18 13.68
CA GLY A 24 17.14 -14.88 14.77
C GLY A 24 16.64 -16.31 15.06
N VAL A 25 16.00 -16.96 14.08
CA VAL A 25 15.50 -18.34 14.22
C VAL A 25 16.59 -19.31 13.79
N ALA A 26 17.11 -20.09 14.73
CA ALA A 26 17.97 -21.22 14.43
C ALA A 26 17.17 -22.30 13.69
N ALA A 27 17.72 -22.83 12.61
CA ALA A 27 17.15 -24.01 11.94
C ALA A 27 17.43 -25.27 12.78
N PRO A 28 16.50 -26.25 12.84
CA PRO A 28 16.78 -27.53 13.47
C PRO A 28 17.86 -28.28 12.68
N ASN A 29 18.88 -28.79 13.37
CA ASN A 29 19.94 -29.57 12.76
C ASN A 29 19.39 -30.91 12.24
N GLY A 30 19.41 -31.12 10.92
CA GLY A 30 18.85 -32.31 10.28
C GLY A 30 19.39 -32.55 8.87
N ALA A 31 20.48 -33.30 8.79
CA ALA A 31 21.02 -34.04 7.63
C ALA A 31 20.80 -33.47 6.20
N LEU A 32 21.88 -32.95 5.60
CA LEU A 32 22.28 -33.25 4.22
C LEU A 32 23.76 -32.86 3.98
N PHE A 33 24.40 -33.52 3.00
CA PHE A 33 25.82 -33.47 2.62
C PHE A 33 26.81 -34.32 3.44
N VAL A 34 27.21 -35.43 2.81
CA VAL A 34 28.42 -36.23 3.05
C VAL A 34 29.24 -36.23 1.74
N ALA A 35 30.55 -36.47 1.85
CA ALA A 35 31.59 -36.37 0.81
C ALA A 35 32.00 -34.92 0.44
N SER A 36 33.29 -34.60 0.28
CA SER A 36 34.51 -35.43 0.34
C SER A 36 35.63 -34.76 1.17
N ARG A 37 36.59 -35.57 1.65
CA ARG A 37 37.78 -35.14 2.42
C ARG A 37 39.07 -35.31 1.61
N SER A 38 39.90 -34.27 1.55
CA SER A 38 41.36 -34.36 1.32
C SER A 38 42.01 -32.96 1.36
N ALA A 39 43.16 -32.70 1.97
CA ALA A 39 43.91 -33.41 3.03
C ALA A 39 45.01 -32.47 3.61
N MET A 40 45.29 -32.55 4.92
CA MET A 40 46.47 -31.97 5.62
C MET A 40 46.58 -30.42 5.61
N ALA A 41 47.32 -29.75 6.51
CA ALA A 41 48.14 -30.20 7.65
C ALA A 41 47.79 -29.43 8.95
N VAL A 42 48.49 -29.70 10.06
CA VAL A 42 48.22 -29.14 11.41
C VAL A 42 49.52 -28.68 12.09
N ASP A 43 49.48 -27.50 12.71
CA ASP A 43 50.23 -27.11 13.93
C ASP A 43 49.32 -26.09 14.67
N SER A 44 48.94 -26.20 15.96
CA SER A 44 49.73 -26.27 17.23
C SER A 44 50.18 -24.85 17.71
N PHE A 45 50.18 -24.46 19.00
CA PHE A 45 49.95 -25.16 20.28
C PHE A 45 49.06 -24.32 21.27
N GLU A 46 48.33 -25.05 22.13
CA GLU A 46 47.84 -24.85 23.52
C GLU A 46 47.76 -23.51 24.33
N GLN A 47 46.74 -23.49 25.22
CA GLN A 47 46.69 -23.05 26.65
C GLN A 47 46.99 -21.56 27.04
N SER A 48 46.49 -20.97 28.14
CA SER A 48 45.40 -21.30 29.11
C SER A 48 44.90 -20.01 29.81
N PRO A 49 43.74 -20.00 30.51
CA PRO A 49 43.12 -18.77 31.03
C PRO A 49 43.56 -18.38 32.46
N ALA A 50 43.37 -17.10 32.81
CA ALA A 50 43.45 -16.60 34.18
C ALA A 50 42.10 -16.03 34.65
N GLN A 51 41.67 -16.42 35.84
CA GLN A 51 40.50 -15.86 36.55
C GLN A 51 40.93 -14.69 37.44
N LEU A 52 39.98 -13.82 37.81
CA LEU A 52 39.82 -13.31 39.18
C LEU A 52 38.42 -12.71 39.34
N THR A 53 37.91 -12.71 40.58
CA THR A 53 36.52 -12.35 40.92
C THR A 53 36.48 -11.18 41.92
N PRO A 54 35.44 -10.88 42.75
CA PRO A 54 34.86 -9.53 42.74
C PRO A 54 34.85 -8.84 44.13
N GLN A 55 34.01 -7.79 44.24
CA GLN A 55 33.65 -6.98 45.42
C GLN A 55 34.57 -5.77 45.74
N THR A 56 33.92 -4.61 45.86
CA THR A 56 33.70 -3.95 47.16
C THR A 56 32.36 -3.22 47.13
N VAL A 57 31.72 -3.06 48.28
CA VAL A 57 30.48 -2.30 48.50
C VAL A 57 30.81 -1.00 49.22
N ASP A 58 30.18 0.11 48.86
CA ASP A 58 29.74 1.06 49.89
C ASP A 58 28.48 1.85 49.49
N SER A 59 27.88 2.57 50.45
CA SER A 59 26.50 3.01 50.44
C SER A 59 26.24 4.24 51.33
N ARG A 60 25.00 4.77 51.30
CA ARG A 60 24.50 5.94 52.08
C ARG A 60 25.09 7.27 51.59
N ALA A 61 24.51 8.46 51.72
CA ALA A 61 23.18 9.06 51.97
C ALA A 61 23.44 10.61 51.93
N ALA A 62 22.53 11.58 52.09
CA ALA A 62 21.14 11.57 52.51
C ALA A 62 20.35 12.84 52.02
N ARG A 63 19.02 12.71 51.92
CA ARG A 63 17.96 13.67 52.33
C ARG A 63 18.16 15.20 52.21
N ARG A 64 17.33 15.85 51.37
CA ARG A 64 16.27 16.87 51.67
C ARG A 64 15.80 17.49 50.33
N ARG A 65 14.53 17.73 49.96
CA ARG A 65 13.25 18.17 50.61
C ARG A 65 13.20 19.63 51.08
N ALA A 66 12.71 20.52 50.20
CA ALA A 66 11.80 21.67 50.40
C ALA A 66 11.70 22.42 49.03
N SER A 67 10.59 22.78 48.36
CA SER A 67 9.19 23.14 48.67
C SER A 67 8.94 24.65 48.89
N LEU A 68 8.04 25.24 48.08
CA LEU A 68 7.12 26.38 48.28
C LEU A 68 6.47 26.65 46.89
N GLN A 69 5.14 26.51 46.72
CA GLN A 69 4.07 27.56 46.77
C GLN A 69 4.20 28.63 45.66
N THR A 70 3.13 29.17 45.06
CA THR A 70 1.72 29.40 45.49
C THR A 70 0.81 29.12 44.27
N ALA A 71 -0.23 28.27 44.26
CA ALA A 71 -1.49 28.21 45.03
C ALA A 71 -2.52 29.32 44.69
N GLN A 72 -3.68 28.90 44.16
CA GLN A 72 -4.97 29.54 44.40
C GLN A 72 -6.06 28.46 44.28
N THR A 73 -6.95 28.39 45.27
CA THR A 73 -8.18 27.58 45.35
C THR A 73 -9.33 28.36 44.66
N ASP A 74 -10.61 27.98 44.56
CA ASP A 74 -11.55 27.17 45.38
C ASP A 74 -12.61 26.54 44.42
N ASP A 75 -13.34 25.44 44.66
CA ASP A 75 -13.25 24.24 45.54
C ASP A 75 -14.13 23.12 44.86
N VAL A 76 -14.89 22.13 45.36
CA VAL A 76 -15.46 21.64 46.66
C VAL A 76 -15.61 20.08 46.58
N ASP A 77 -15.84 19.41 47.72
CA ASP A 77 -16.38 18.04 47.97
C ASP A 77 -17.54 17.53 47.08
N SER A 78 -17.90 16.23 47.00
CA SER A 78 -17.39 14.93 47.52
C SER A 78 -17.93 13.79 46.59
N ASP A 79 -17.62 12.48 46.66
CA ASP A 79 -16.95 11.60 47.64
C ASP A 79 -16.03 10.56 46.96
N GLU A 80 -15.08 10.01 47.74
CA GLU A 80 -14.27 8.81 47.44
C GLU A 80 -14.67 7.68 48.45
N PRO A 81 -14.07 6.47 48.46
CA PRO A 81 -13.46 5.67 47.39
C PRO A 81 -13.97 4.19 47.41
N MET A 82 -13.50 3.35 46.47
CA MET A 82 -12.64 2.19 46.81
C MET A 82 -12.09 1.50 45.55
N ARG A 83 -11.00 0.73 45.71
CA ARG A 83 -10.20 0.15 44.61
C ARG A 83 -9.97 -1.35 44.78
N GLY A 84 -9.88 -2.04 43.63
CA GLY A 84 -9.02 -3.21 43.45
C GLY A 84 -9.66 -4.58 43.72
N ASP A 85 -9.06 -5.70 43.31
CA ASP A 85 -7.92 -5.94 42.39
C ASP A 85 -7.91 -7.46 42.00
N PHE A 86 -6.82 -7.97 41.41
CA PHE A 86 -6.44 -9.40 41.23
C PHE A 86 -6.94 -10.22 40.01
N THR A 87 -6.15 -10.13 38.93
CA THR A 87 -5.40 -11.24 38.29
C THR A 87 -6.05 -12.63 37.98
N SER A 88 -6.29 -12.86 36.68
CA SER A 88 -5.69 -13.92 35.83
C SER A 88 -5.73 -15.44 36.13
N ARG A 89 -5.97 -16.20 35.03
CA ARG A 89 -5.16 -17.31 34.42
C ARG A 89 -5.63 -18.79 34.54
N ILE A 90 -5.40 -19.52 33.43
CA ILE A 90 -5.24 -20.99 33.25
C ILE A 90 -6.53 -21.84 33.31
N ASP A 91 -6.68 -23.02 32.66
CA ASP A 91 -6.38 -23.48 31.28
C ASP A 91 -7.08 -24.86 31.02
N SER A 92 -7.08 -25.36 29.78
CA SER A 92 -7.08 -26.78 29.36
C SER A 92 -8.22 -27.77 29.71
N SER A 93 -9.01 -28.10 28.67
CA SER A 93 -9.38 -29.45 28.18
C SER A 93 -10.09 -30.55 29.04
N ARG A 94 -11.34 -30.85 28.63
CA ARG A 94 -11.92 -32.16 28.22
C ARG A 94 -11.48 -33.48 28.89
N PHE A 95 -12.47 -34.26 29.35
CA PHE A 95 -12.65 -35.70 29.03
C PHE A 95 -14.15 -36.10 29.08
N ALA A 96 -14.49 -37.31 28.62
CA ALA A 96 -15.81 -37.98 28.56
C ALA A 96 -15.56 -39.53 28.66
N PRO A 97 -16.53 -40.49 28.58
CA PRO A 97 -17.97 -40.43 28.25
C PRO A 97 -18.89 -41.36 29.12
N GLU A 98 -20.12 -41.67 28.63
CA GLU A 98 -20.94 -42.90 28.90
C GLU A 98 -21.37 -43.21 30.38
N SER A 99 -22.02 -44.34 30.71
CA SER A 99 -23.41 -44.82 30.43
C SER A 99 -23.71 -46.06 31.38
N GLU A 100 -24.90 -46.67 31.59
CA GLU A 100 -26.34 -46.38 31.35
C GLU A 100 -27.27 -47.38 32.13
N TRP A 101 -28.61 -47.21 32.04
CA TRP A 101 -29.72 -48.21 32.21
C TRP A 101 -30.29 -48.69 33.59
N ILE A 102 -31.63 -48.55 33.70
CA ILE A 102 -32.70 -49.50 34.16
C ILE A 102 -32.92 -49.91 35.66
N HIS A 103 -34.15 -49.62 36.15
CA HIS A 103 -35.12 -50.36 37.05
C HIS A 103 -34.63 -51.48 38.02
N ASN A 104 -35.16 -51.75 39.23
CA ASN A 104 -36.53 -51.58 39.80
C ASN A 104 -36.65 -52.03 41.29
N ASP A 105 -37.83 -51.79 41.88
CA ASP A 105 -38.53 -52.51 42.97
C ASP A 105 -38.12 -52.39 44.46
N ALA A 106 -39.12 -52.61 45.34
CA ALA A 106 -39.20 -52.23 46.77
C ALA A 106 -39.34 -53.50 47.68
N PRO A 107 -40.03 -53.60 48.87
CA PRO A 107 -41.11 -52.77 49.45
C PRO A 107 -41.20 -52.62 51.02
N TYR A 108 -42.24 -51.88 51.50
CA TYR A 108 -43.00 -51.93 52.81
C TYR A 108 -42.26 -52.05 54.19
N ALA A 109 -42.79 -51.59 55.35
CA ALA A 109 -44.06 -50.95 55.76
C ALA A 109 -43.81 -50.00 56.98
N VAL A 110 -44.44 -48.81 57.11
CA VAL A 110 -45.76 -48.46 57.74
C VAL A 110 -45.79 -48.44 59.28
N ASP A 111 -46.06 -47.26 59.90
CA ASP A 111 -47.21 -46.91 60.81
C ASP A 111 -46.96 -45.52 61.50
N SER A 112 -47.91 -44.67 61.96
CA SER A 112 -49.37 -44.53 61.80
C SER A 112 -49.84 -43.07 62.14
N VAL A 113 -51.17 -42.80 62.02
CA VAL A 113 -51.93 -41.62 62.53
C VAL A 113 -51.65 -40.28 61.80
N SER A 114 -52.46 -39.71 60.88
CA SER A 114 -53.93 -39.44 60.78
C SER A 114 -54.43 -38.30 61.70
N GLN A 115 -55.28 -37.34 61.32
CA GLN A 115 -56.00 -36.95 60.08
C GLN A 115 -56.55 -35.49 60.32
N GLN A 116 -56.96 -34.61 59.40
CA GLN A 116 -57.18 -34.60 57.94
C GLN A 116 -56.62 -33.29 57.29
N PRO A 117 -56.37 -33.25 55.97
CA PRO A 117 -55.93 -32.04 55.27
C PRO A 117 -57.09 -31.16 54.76
N LYS A 118 -56.89 -29.83 54.70
CA LYS A 118 -57.73 -28.93 53.89
C LYS A 118 -57.55 -29.24 52.40
N ALA A 119 -58.62 -29.10 51.61
CA ALA A 119 -58.59 -29.36 50.17
C ALA A 119 -57.55 -28.49 49.45
N GLN A 120 -56.49 -29.13 48.97
CA GLN A 120 -55.38 -28.48 48.29
C GLN A 120 -55.75 -28.28 46.81
N HIS A 121 -55.72 -27.03 46.33
CA HIS A 121 -56.05 -26.72 44.93
C HIS A 121 -55.12 -27.48 43.97
N ARG A 122 -55.71 -28.05 42.91
CA ARG A 122 -54.94 -28.65 41.79
C ARG A 122 -54.05 -27.58 41.15
N GLY A 123 -52.82 -27.96 40.83
CA GLY A 123 -51.78 -27.03 40.36
C GLY A 123 -52.10 -26.34 39.02
N SER A 124 -51.41 -25.23 38.77
CA SER A 124 -51.46 -24.47 37.52
C SER A 124 -51.12 -25.34 36.30
N SER A 125 -51.81 -25.15 35.17
CA SER A 125 -51.46 -25.83 33.90
C SER A 125 -50.28 -25.19 33.16
N LEU A 126 -49.79 -24.03 33.63
CA LEU A 126 -48.69 -23.25 33.05
C LEU A 126 -47.65 -22.88 34.12
N GLU A 127 -46.37 -22.87 33.73
CA GLU A 127 -45.23 -22.55 34.60
C GLU A 127 -45.12 -21.05 34.96
N ALA A 128 -45.64 -20.18 34.10
CA ALA A 128 -45.60 -18.73 34.22
C ALA A 128 -46.97 -18.13 33.81
N PRO A 129 -47.32 -16.94 34.30
CA PRO A 129 -48.51 -16.24 33.80
C PRO A 129 -48.30 -15.84 32.33
N ILE A 130 -49.27 -16.17 31.47
CA ILE A 130 -49.41 -15.50 30.18
C ILE A 130 -49.89 -14.08 30.47
N THR A 131 -49.16 -13.09 29.96
CA THR A 131 -49.51 -11.66 30.07
C THR A 131 -49.70 -11.09 28.67
N GLY A 132 -50.42 -9.98 28.53
CA GLY A 132 -50.69 -9.45 27.20
C GLY A 132 -51.61 -8.25 27.13
N LYS A 133 -51.94 -7.88 25.89
CA LYS A 133 -52.90 -6.84 25.50
C LYS A 133 -53.68 -7.31 24.26
N ASN A 134 -54.87 -6.78 24.07
CA ASN A 134 -55.68 -6.95 22.86
C ASN A 134 -56.53 -5.68 22.67
N LYS A 135 -56.96 -5.41 21.44
CA LYS A 135 -57.66 -4.15 21.11
C LYS A 135 -59.16 -4.31 20.91
N ASP A 136 -59.58 -5.44 20.35
CA ASP A 136 -60.99 -5.75 20.09
C ASP A 136 -61.52 -6.71 21.16
N SER A 137 -61.31 -8.02 20.98
CA SER A 137 -62.02 -9.04 21.76
C SER A 137 -61.10 -10.15 22.25
N LEU A 138 -61.38 -10.66 23.45
CA LEU A 138 -60.74 -11.86 24.01
C LEU A 138 -61.83 -12.80 24.52
N VAL A 139 -61.89 -14.00 23.95
CA VAL A 139 -62.99 -14.97 24.15
C VAL A 139 -62.46 -16.25 24.78
N PHE A 140 -62.88 -16.54 26.01
CA PHE A 140 -62.61 -17.80 26.71
C PHE A 140 -63.68 -18.84 26.40
N ASN A 141 -63.36 -19.86 25.60
CA ASN A 141 -64.18 -21.07 25.52
C ASN A 141 -63.69 -22.05 26.60
N VAL A 142 -64.41 -22.06 27.73
CA VAL A 142 -64.06 -22.86 28.92
C VAL A 142 -64.29 -24.37 28.70
N ARG A 143 -65.17 -24.77 27.77
CA ARG A 143 -65.42 -26.20 27.47
C ARG A 143 -64.25 -26.82 26.71
N ASP A 144 -63.82 -26.14 25.65
CA ASP A 144 -62.74 -26.61 24.77
C ASP A 144 -61.36 -26.09 25.23
N LYS A 145 -61.33 -25.33 26.33
CA LYS A 145 -60.15 -24.69 26.95
C LYS A 145 -59.32 -23.85 25.96
N MET A 146 -60.02 -23.20 25.04
CA MET A 146 -59.44 -22.31 24.03
C MET A 146 -59.58 -20.85 24.48
N VAL A 147 -58.51 -20.08 24.33
CA VAL A 147 -58.53 -18.61 24.42
C VAL A 147 -58.33 -18.04 23.03
N TYR A 148 -59.30 -17.29 22.53
CA TYR A 148 -59.21 -16.60 21.25
C TYR A 148 -58.98 -15.10 21.48
N ILE A 149 -58.05 -14.52 20.75
CA ILE A 149 -57.68 -13.10 20.81
C ILE A 149 -57.84 -12.52 19.41
N TYR A 150 -58.59 -11.42 19.30
CA TYR A 150 -58.91 -10.74 18.05
C TYR A 150 -58.38 -9.30 18.05
N ARG A 151 -57.77 -8.92 16.92
CA ARG A 151 -57.17 -7.61 16.56
C ARG A 151 -56.12 -7.07 17.53
N GLU A 152 -54.92 -6.83 16.99
CA GLU A 152 -53.76 -6.27 17.70
C GLU A 152 -53.51 -6.97 19.05
N GLY A 153 -53.53 -8.31 19.04
CA GLY A 153 -53.16 -9.12 20.20
C GLY A 153 -51.64 -9.09 20.40
N ASP A 154 -51.20 -8.92 21.64
CA ASP A 154 -49.81 -8.98 22.12
C ASP A 154 -49.76 -9.96 23.29
N VAL A 155 -49.11 -11.11 23.12
CA VAL A 155 -49.08 -12.24 24.08
C VAL A 155 -47.64 -12.53 24.49
N LYS A 156 -47.38 -12.51 25.80
CA LYS A 156 -46.05 -12.65 26.39
C LYS A 156 -46.03 -13.78 27.42
N TYR A 157 -45.09 -14.71 27.24
CA TYR A 157 -44.90 -15.89 28.08
C TYR A 157 -43.41 -16.20 28.20
N GLN A 158 -42.87 -16.22 29.43
CA GLN A 158 -41.43 -16.39 29.69
C GLN A 158 -40.58 -15.43 28.83
N THR A 159 -39.77 -15.94 27.89
CA THR A 159 -38.91 -15.15 26.97
C THR A 159 -39.51 -14.96 25.57
N MET A 160 -40.79 -15.27 25.39
CA MET A 160 -41.52 -15.21 24.12
C MET A 160 -42.51 -14.03 24.12
N GLU A 161 -42.54 -13.27 23.02
CA GLU A 161 -43.52 -12.22 22.73
C GLU A 161 -44.08 -12.43 21.32
N MET A 162 -45.39 -12.65 21.22
CA MET A 162 -46.10 -12.95 19.96
C MET A 162 -47.19 -11.91 19.72
N LYS A 163 -47.19 -11.30 18.53
CA LYS A 163 -48.18 -10.29 18.11
C LYS A 163 -48.86 -10.71 16.82
N ALA A 164 -50.19 -10.68 16.79
CA ALA A 164 -51.00 -11.01 15.62
C ALA A 164 -52.44 -10.50 15.75
N ASP A 165 -53.16 -10.38 14.63
CA ASP A 165 -54.58 -9.99 14.63
C ASP A 165 -55.54 -11.14 14.91
N PHE A 166 -55.08 -12.38 14.82
CA PHE A 166 -55.78 -13.51 15.41
C PHE A 166 -54.80 -14.43 16.12
N MET A 167 -55.12 -14.81 17.37
CA MET A 167 -54.45 -15.87 18.10
C MET A 167 -55.47 -16.83 18.72
N ALA A 168 -55.22 -18.13 18.61
CA ALA A 168 -55.94 -19.19 19.29
C ALA A 168 -54.97 -19.98 20.17
N ILE A 169 -55.14 -19.88 21.49
CA ILE A 169 -54.32 -20.56 22.51
C ILE A 169 -55.12 -21.74 23.05
N ASN A 170 -54.61 -22.96 22.88
CA ASN A 170 -55.13 -24.15 23.56
C ASN A 170 -54.40 -24.34 24.89
N MET A 171 -55.14 -24.31 26.00
CA MET A 171 -54.57 -24.36 27.35
C MET A 171 -54.23 -25.78 27.84
N ASP A 172 -54.72 -26.83 27.16
CA ASP A 172 -54.39 -28.23 27.44
C ASP A 172 -53.17 -28.69 26.64
N THR A 173 -53.16 -28.49 25.31
CA THR A 173 -52.04 -28.87 24.43
C THR A 173 -50.90 -27.85 24.44
N ARG A 174 -51.08 -26.71 25.15
CA ARG A 174 -50.12 -25.60 25.27
C ARG A 174 -49.66 -25.07 23.89
N GLN A 175 -50.58 -25.04 22.94
CA GLN A 175 -50.33 -24.59 21.57
C GLN A 175 -50.92 -23.19 21.33
N ILE A 176 -50.16 -22.33 20.66
CA ILE A 176 -50.62 -21.04 20.14
C ILE A 176 -50.59 -21.11 18.61
N ARG A 177 -51.75 -20.94 17.97
CA ARG A 177 -51.87 -20.67 16.54
C ARG A 177 -52.09 -19.18 16.33
N ALA A 178 -51.26 -18.53 15.53
CA ALA A 178 -51.39 -17.12 15.19
C ALA A 178 -51.28 -16.89 13.68
N TYR A 179 -52.12 -16.01 13.13
CA TYR A 179 -52.12 -15.64 11.70
C TYR A 179 -52.58 -14.19 11.49
N GLY A 180 -52.28 -13.65 10.30
CA GLY A 180 -52.65 -12.29 9.89
C GLY A 180 -54.05 -12.20 9.28
N ILE A 181 -54.65 -11.01 9.32
CA ILE A 181 -55.90 -10.73 8.61
C ILE A 181 -55.57 -9.89 7.37
N ASN A 182 -56.26 -10.16 6.27
CA ASN A 182 -56.21 -9.30 5.08
C ASN A 182 -57.14 -8.11 5.34
N ASP A 183 -56.58 -6.91 5.45
CA ASP A 183 -57.35 -5.66 5.52
C ASP A 183 -57.23 -4.89 4.19
N THR A 184 -58.24 -4.07 3.88
CA THR A 184 -58.33 -3.26 2.67
C THR A 184 -58.61 -1.81 3.02
N VAL A 185 -57.66 -1.20 3.73
CA VAL A 185 -57.58 0.25 3.93
C VAL A 185 -56.78 0.84 2.76
N ASP A 186 -57.20 2.01 2.26
CA ASP A 186 -56.53 2.76 1.19
C ASP A 186 -56.28 2.01 -0.14
N ASN A 187 -57.17 1.08 -0.51
CA ASN A 187 -57.17 0.32 -1.77
C ASN A 187 -55.98 -0.63 -2.03
N GLU A 188 -54.99 -0.72 -1.15
CA GLU A 188 -53.93 -1.73 -1.21
C GLU A 188 -54.21 -2.87 -0.21
N PRO A 189 -54.18 -4.15 -0.64
CA PRO A 189 -54.50 -5.29 0.23
C PRO A 189 -53.37 -5.51 1.25
N THR A 190 -53.55 -5.00 2.46
CA THR A 190 -52.54 -5.01 3.52
C THR A 190 -52.73 -6.24 4.40
N VAL A 191 -51.80 -7.19 4.33
CA VAL A 191 -51.82 -8.41 5.14
C VAL A 191 -50.96 -8.22 6.41
N THR A 192 -51.59 -8.25 7.57
CA THR A 192 -50.92 -8.02 8.86
C THR A 192 -50.14 -9.25 9.33
N ARG A 193 -48.88 -9.40 8.90
CA ARG A 193 -48.05 -10.56 9.29
C ARG A 193 -47.77 -10.63 10.80
N PRO A 194 -48.09 -11.75 11.49
CA PRO A 194 -47.61 -12.04 12.82
C PRO A 194 -46.12 -11.74 13.06
N GLN A 195 -45.82 -11.22 14.25
CA GLN A 195 -44.48 -11.02 14.75
C GLN A 195 -44.23 -11.95 15.94
N PHE A 196 -43.15 -12.72 15.91
CA PHE A 196 -42.74 -13.62 16.99
C PHE A 196 -41.33 -13.24 17.45
N THR A 197 -41.17 -12.93 18.73
CA THR A 197 -39.90 -12.54 19.32
C THR A 197 -39.49 -13.54 20.39
N GLU A 198 -38.30 -14.11 20.26
CA GLU A 198 -37.75 -15.11 21.17
C GLU A 198 -36.23 -14.92 21.26
N GLY A 199 -35.67 -14.91 22.48
CA GLY A 199 -34.22 -14.79 22.69
C GLY A 199 -33.58 -13.51 22.12
N GLY A 200 -34.38 -12.44 21.92
CA GLY A 200 -33.93 -11.18 21.33
C GLY A 200 -33.90 -11.13 19.79
N LYS A 201 -34.34 -12.19 19.09
CA LYS A 201 -34.63 -12.14 17.65
C LYS A 201 -36.12 -12.02 17.41
N THR A 202 -36.53 -11.11 16.51
CA THR A 202 -37.91 -10.99 16.01
C THR A 202 -37.99 -11.57 14.60
N PHE A 203 -39.05 -12.35 14.36
CA PHE A 203 -39.37 -13.00 13.10
C PHE A 203 -40.74 -12.52 12.62
N THR A 204 -40.91 -12.37 11.31
CA THR A 204 -42.19 -12.05 10.65
C THR A 204 -42.64 -13.23 9.79
N MET A 205 -43.92 -13.60 9.88
CA MET A 205 -44.46 -14.74 9.13
C MET A 205 -45.97 -14.63 8.88
N ASP A 206 -46.48 -15.39 7.92
CA ASP A 206 -47.92 -15.40 7.58
C ASP A 206 -48.76 -16.24 8.58
N THR A 207 -48.19 -17.33 9.11
CA THR A 207 -48.84 -18.16 10.16
C THR A 207 -47.80 -18.90 11.00
N ILE A 208 -48.03 -18.98 12.31
CA ILE A 208 -47.22 -19.77 13.26
C ILE A 208 -48.09 -20.63 14.17
N ASP A 209 -47.76 -21.92 14.24
CA ASP A 209 -48.21 -22.88 15.26
C ASP A 209 -47.04 -23.16 16.21
N TYR A 210 -47.07 -22.58 17.41
CA TYR A 210 -46.03 -22.72 18.44
C TYR A 210 -46.52 -23.58 19.62
N ASN A 211 -45.68 -24.47 20.14
CA ASN A 211 -45.98 -25.23 21.36
C ASN A 211 -45.07 -24.77 22.51
N MET A 212 -45.68 -24.21 23.56
CA MET A 212 -45.00 -23.53 24.66
C MET A 212 -44.15 -24.45 25.54
N GLU A 213 -44.46 -25.75 25.57
CA GLU A 213 -43.74 -26.75 26.38
C GLU A 213 -42.51 -27.32 25.69
N SER A 214 -42.61 -27.65 24.39
CA SER A 214 -41.50 -28.29 23.66
C SER A 214 -40.65 -27.33 22.83
N GLY A 215 -40.97 -26.03 22.83
CA GLY A 215 -40.25 -24.97 22.10
C GLY A 215 -40.31 -25.08 20.57
N LYS A 216 -41.07 -26.06 20.04
CA LYS A 216 -41.21 -26.37 18.62
C LYS A 216 -42.21 -25.43 17.96
N ALA A 217 -41.91 -25.01 16.73
CA ALA A 217 -42.80 -24.20 15.91
C ALA A 217 -42.96 -24.82 14.51
N LEU A 218 -44.16 -24.77 13.96
CA LEU A 218 -44.42 -24.91 12.52
C LEU A 218 -44.84 -23.54 12.01
N ILE A 219 -44.13 -23.03 11.00
CA ILE A 219 -44.27 -21.67 10.48
C ILE A 219 -44.50 -21.74 8.98
N LYS A 220 -45.47 -20.97 8.49
CA LYS A 220 -45.72 -20.78 7.05
C LYS A 220 -45.34 -19.37 6.64
N GLY A 221 -44.64 -19.26 5.51
CA GLY A 221 -44.23 -17.99 4.91
C GLY A 221 -43.44 -17.12 5.88
N ILE A 222 -42.19 -17.47 6.15
CA ILE A 222 -41.27 -16.70 7.02
C ILE A 222 -40.11 -16.12 6.21
N ALA A 223 -39.75 -14.87 6.48
CA ALA A 223 -38.51 -14.26 6.01
C ALA A 223 -37.57 -14.01 7.20
N THR A 224 -36.37 -14.59 7.17
CA THR A 224 -35.35 -14.46 8.23
C THR A 224 -34.05 -13.96 7.65
N GLN A 225 -33.47 -12.90 8.22
CA GLN A 225 -32.15 -12.41 7.84
C GLN A 225 -31.07 -13.09 8.70
N GLU A 226 -30.05 -13.66 8.05
CA GLU A 226 -28.86 -14.22 8.70
C GLU A 226 -27.60 -13.77 7.94
N GLY A 227 -26.81 -12.89 8.56
CA GLY A 227 -25.64 -12.27 7.92
C GLY A 227 -26.04 -11.25 6.84
N GLU A 228 -25.44 -11.37 5.65
CA GLU A 228 -25.76 -10.54 4.49
C GLU A 228 -26.93 -11.10 3.65
N GLY A 229 -27.48 -12.26 4.03
CA GLY A 229 -28.53 -12.97 3.28
C GLY A 229 -29.88 -13.02 3.98
N TYR A 230 -30.93 -13.12 3.16
CA TYR A 230 -32.30 -13.40 3.55
C TYR A 230 -32.66 -14.82 3.14
N LEU A 231 -33.18 -15.58 4.10
CA LEU A 231 -33.70 -16.92 3.93
C LEU A 231 -35.22 -16.87 4.08
N ILE A 232 -35.92 -17.17 3.00
CA ILE A 232 -37.38 -17.14 2.90
C ILE A 232 -37.86 -18.59 2.80
N GLY A 233 -38.76 -19.01 3.68
CA GLY A 233 -39.24 -20.39 3.74
C GLY A 233 -40.76 -20.48 3.66
N LYS A 234 -41.28 -21.23 2.68
CA LYS A 234 -42.72 -21.47 2.56
C LYS A 234 -43.25 -22.35 3.68
N ASN A 235 -42.54 -23.44 4.01
CA ASN A 235 -42.83 -24.31 5.14
C ASN A 235 -41.57 -24.46 6.01
N VAL A 236 -41.63 -24.01 7.26
CA VAL A 236 -40.49 -24.00 8.18
C VAL A 236 -40.84 -24.65 9.51
N LYS A 237 -39.93 -25.47 10.04
CA LYS A 237 -40.08 -26.20 11.31
C LYS A 237 -38.91 -25.89 12.23
N LYS A 238 -39.18 -25.20 13.34
CA LYS A 238 -38.23 -24.99 14.44
C LYS A 238 -38.28 -26.20 15.39
N MET A 239 -37.11 -26.74 15.70
CA MET A 239 -36.90 -27.82 16.67
C MET A 239 -36.51 -27.28 18.05
N ALA A 240 -36.62 -28.11 19.08
CA ALA A 240 -36.31 -27.73 20.48
C ALA A 240 -34.83 -27.35 20.70
N ASP A 241 -33.92 -27.87 19.87
CA ASP A 241 -32.49 -27.51 19.84
C ASP A 241 -32.21 -26.20 19.05
N ASN A 242 -33.26 -25.46 18.71
CA ASN A 242 -33.28 -24.29 17.83
C ASN A 242 -32.71 -24.56 16.42
N THR A 243 -32.67 -25.82 15.95
CA THR A 243 -32.41 -26.11 14.54
C THR A 243 -33.67 -25.86 13.70
N ILE A 244 -33.47 -25.27 12.53
CA ILE A 244 -34.55 -24.81 11.65
C ILE A 244 -34.48 -25.64 10.37
N HIS A 245 -35.57 -26.34 10.09
CA HIS A 245 -35.75 -27.12 8.86
C HIS A 245 -36.69 -26.36 7.91
N ILE A 246 -36.30 -26.21 6.65
CA ILE A 246 -37.10 -25.54 5.61
C ILE A 246 -37.40 -26.54 4.49
N ALA A 247 -38.64 -26.55 4.02
CA ALA A 247 -39.05 -27.15 2.76
C ALA A 247 -39.53 -26.03 1.81
N ASP A 248 -39.11 -26.11 0.55
CA ASP A 248 -39.39 -25.13 -0.50
C ASP A 248 -39.03 -23.70 -0.09
N GLY A 249 -37.73 -23.49 0.10
CA GLY A 249 -37.14 -22.21 0.47
C GLY A 249 -36.54 -21.43 -0.70
N MET A 250 -36.24 -20.18 -0.45
CA MET A 250 -35.48 -19.27 -1.31
C MET A 250 -34.39 -18.62 -0.47
N PHE A 251 -33.15 -18.56 -0.96
CA PHE A 251 -32.08 -17.78 -0.33
C PHE A 251 -31.59 -16.70 -1.29
N THR A 252 -31.51 -15.46 -0.81
CA THR A 252 -31.12 -14.30 -1.61
C THR A 252 -30.27 -13.35 -0.77
N THR A 253 -29.45 -12.52 -1.41
CA THR A 253 -28.84 -11.34 -0.77
C THR A 253 -29.47 -10.06 -1.30
N CYS A 254 -30.73 -10.16 -1.74
CA CYS A 254 -31.63 -9.07 -2.06
C CYS A 254 -32.47 -8.73 -0.82
N ASP A 255 -32.46 -7.46 -0.45
CA ASP A 255 -33.26 -6.82 0.60
C ASP A 255 -34.75 -6.73 0.25
N GLN A 256 -35.10 -6.74 -1.04
CA GLN A 256 -36.47 -6.92 -1.51
C GLN A 256 -36.86 -8.40 -1.35
N THR A 257 -37.38 -8.76 -0.17
CA THR A 257 -37.70 -10.15 0.19
C THR A 257 -38.96 -10.71 -0.46
N GLU A 258 -39.85 -9.87 -0.99
CA GLU A 258 -41.11 -10.32 -1.60
C GLU A 258 -40.97 -10.64 -3.10
N ASN A 259 -40.22 -9.81 -3.84
CA ASN A 259 -39.86 -10.03 -5.24
C ASN A 259 -38.33 -9.84 -5.42
N PRO A 260 -37.49 -10.80 -4.97
CA PRO A 260 -36.04 -10.66 -5.07
C PRO A 260 -35.53 -10.89 -6.50
N HIS A 261 -34.80 -9.90 -7.05
CA HIS A 261 -34.16 -9.93 -8.39
C HIS A 261 -33.44 -11.25 -8.73
N PHE A 262 -32.92 -11.95 -7.72
CA PHE A 262 -32.38 -13.31 -7.85
C PHE A 262 -32.54 -14.09 -6.54
N TYR A 263 -32.66 -15.40 -6.62
CA TYR A 263 -32.68 -16.30 -5.46
C TYR A 263 -32.19 -17.71 -5.81
N LEU A 264 -31.59 -18.39 -4.84
CA LEU A 264 -31.37 -19.84 -4.86
C LEU A 264 -32.65 -20.52 -4.36
N ALA A 265 -33.44 -21.06 -5.28
CA ALA A 265 -34.58 -21.91 -4.97
C ALA A 265 -34.05 -23.26 -4.44
N MET A 266 -34.47 -23.65 -3.22
CA MET A 266 -33.95 -24.83 -2.52
C MET A 266 -35.09 -25.74 -2.07
N SER A 267 -35.05 -26.99 -2.53
CA SER A 267 -36.05 -28.01 -2.18
C SER A 267 -36.14 -28.27 -0.67
N ARG A 268 -34.98 -28.32 -0.01
CA ARG A 268 -34.84 -28.55 1.45
C ARG A 268 -33.63 -27.81 1.99
N ALA A 269 -33.71 -27.35 3.24
CA ALA A 269 -32.56 -26.85 3.98
C ALA A 269 -32.62 -27.21 5.48
N LYS A 270 -31.45 -27.32 6.11
CA LYS A 270 -31.27 -27.37 7.56
C LYS A 270 -30.30 -26.27 8.00
N LEU A 271 -30.85 -25.30 8.72
CA LEU A 271 -30.12 -24.21 9.36
C LEU A 271 -29.81 -24.59 10.81
N ILE A 272 -28.53 -24.51 11.19
CA ILE A 272 -28.04 -24.66 12.56
C ILE A 272 -27.42 -23.31 12.96
N PRO A 273 -28.15 -22.46 13.71
CA PRO A 273 -27.70 -21.11 14.08
C PRO A 273 -26.28 -21.09 14.68
N GLY A 274 -25.47 -20.12 14.28
CA GLY A 274 -24.09 -19.96 14.75
C GLY A 274 -23.12 -21.10 14.38
N LYS A 275 -23.49 -22.01 13.46
CA LYS A 275 -22.64 -23.13 13.00
C LYS A 275 -22.62 -23.31 11.48
N LYS A 276 -23.76 -23.66 10.87
CA LYS A 276 -23.83 -23.97 9.43
C LYS A 276 -25.26 -23.97 8.89
N ALA A 277 -25.41 -23.63 7.62
CA ALA A 277 -26.56 -24.03 6.82
C ALA A 277 -26.15 -25.16 5.87
N ILE A 278 -27.02 -26.16 5.73
CA ILE A 278 -26.93 -27.22 4.73
C ILE A 278 -28.16 -27.09 3.83
N ILE A 279 -27.97 -26.94 2.53
CA ILE A 279 -29.05 -26.91 1.54
C ILE A 279 -28.98 -28.17 0.67
N GLY A 280 -30.13 -28.76 0.35
CA GLY A 280 -30.22 -29.86 -0.60
C GLY A 280 -30.18 -29.37 -2.05
N PRO A 281 -30.73 -30.16 -2.99
CA PRO A 281 -30.83 -29.78 -4.40
C PRO A 281 -31.49 -28.42 -4.56
N SER A 282 -30.77 -27.52 -5.22
CA SER A 282 -31.13 -26.12 -5.41
C SER A 282 -30.67 -25.61 -6.78
N TYR A 283 -31.33 -24.57 -7.28
CA TYR A 283 -31.01 -23.93 -8.55
C TYR A 283 -31.23 -22.41 -8.45
N ILE A 284 -30.58 -21.66 -9.32
CA ILE A 284 -30.70 -20.20 -9.35
C ILE A 284 -31.95 -19.82 -10.13
N VAL A 285 -32.68 -18.84 -9.61
CA VAL A 285 -33.70 -18.08 -10.32
C VAL A 285 -33.23 -16.62 -10.40
N MET A 286 -33.41 -15.98 -11.55
CA MET A 286 -33.04 -14.58 -11.80
C MET A 286 -34.17 -13.92 -12.59
N GLU A 287 -34.74 -12.82 -12.06
CA GLU A 287 -35.94 -12.17 -12.61
C GLU A 287 -37.05 -13.19 -12.93
N ASP A 288 -37.31 -14.09 -11.97
CA ASP A 288 -38.18 -15.28 -12.04
C ASP A 288 -37.92 -16.30 -13.17
N VAL A 289 -36.81 -16.18 -13.91
CA VAL A 289 -36.35 -17.20 -14.87
C VAL A 289 -35.47 -18.26 -14.16
N PRO A 290 -35.87 -19.54 -14.13
CA PRO A 290 -35.08 -20.59 -13.48
C PRO A 290 -33.94 -21.11 -14.37
N ILE A 291 -32.72 -21.03 -13.87
CA ILE A 291 -31.47 -21.37 -14.56
C ILE A 291 -31.01 -22.77 -14.12
N TYR A 292 -31.75 -23.81 -14.54
CA TYR A 292 -31.56 -25.19 -14.09
C TYR A 292 -30.15 -25.78 -14.34
N PHE A 293 -29.38 -25.26 -15.31
CA PHE A 293 -28.02 -25.73 -15.58
C PHE A 293 -26.98 -25.26 -14.54
N LEU A 294 -27.34 -24.31 -13.66
CA LEU A 294 -26.56 -23.90 -12.48
C LEU A 294 -27.17 -24.47 -11.19
N GLY A 295 -27.51 -25.77 -11.22
CA GLY A 295 -28.00 -26.49 -10.06
C GLY A 295 -26.88 -26.96 -9.13
N LEU A 296 -27.00 -26.70 -7.83
CA LEU A 296 -26.16 -27.28 -6.79
C LEU A 296 -26.86 -28.53 -6.21
N PRO A 297 -26.24 -29.73 -6.25
CA PRO A 297 -26.87 -30.95 -5.74
C PRO A 297 -26.98 -30.98 -4.21
N GLU A 298 -25.98 -30.41 -3.53
CA GLU A 298 -25.99 -30.09 -2.09
C GLU A 298 -25.08 -28.86 -1.90
N GLY A 299 -25.37 -28.02 -0.91
CA GLY A 299 -24.59 -26.83 -0.60
C GLY A 299 -24.32 -26.68 0.91
N PHE A 300 -23.08 -26.37 1.26
CA PHE A 300 -22.63 -26.22 2.65
C PHE A 300 -22.12 -24.81 2.90
N PHE A 301 -22.82 -24.05 3.74
CA PHE A 301 -22.45 -22.66 4.08
C PHE A 301 -22.08 -22.56 5.57
N PRO A 302 -20.80 -22.31 5.92
CA PRO A 302 -20.41 -22.04 7.30
C PRO A 302 -20.91 -20.65 7.73
N LEU A 303 -21.54 -20.56 8.90
CA LEU A 303 -22.12 -19.30 9.41
C LEU A 303 -21.20 -18.55 10.39
N ASN A 304 -19.99 -19.09 10.62
CA ASN A 304 -19.04 -18.55 11.60
C ASN A 304 -18.04 -17.63 10.92
N GLN A 305 -17.97 -16.39 11.42
CA GLN A 305 -17.01 -15.39 10.96
C GLN A 305 -15.58 -15.76 11.42
N GLY A 306 -14.64 -15.80 10.48
CA GLY A 306 -13.22 -16.07 10.75
C GLY A 306 -12.51 -16.73 9.56
N PRO A 307 -11.19 -16.55 9.41
CA PRO A 307 -10.43 -17.18 8.33
C PRO A 307 -10.40 -18.70 8.50
N LYS A 308 -10.74 -19.45 7.44
CA LYS A 308 -10.65 -20.91 7.40
C LYS A 308 -9.96 -21.37 6.12
N SER A 309 -9.24 -22.49 6.22
CA SER A 309 -8.68 -23.19 5.06
C SER A 309 -9.76 -23.73 4.13
N GLY A 310 -9.52 -23.71 2.82
CA GLY A 310 -10.51 -24.14 1.82
C GLY A 310 -9.98 -24.12 0.38
N PHE A 311 -10.70 -24.77 -0.53
CA PHE A 311 -10.39 -24.76 -1.95
C PHE A 311 -10.74 -23.41 -2.59
N ILE A 312 -9.97 -23.01 -3.61
CA ILE A 312 -10.22 -21.83 -4.44
C ILE A 312 -10.70 -22.32 -5.80
N MET A 313 -11.90 -21.88 -6.20
CA MET A 313 -12.47 -22.24 -7.49
C MET A 313 -11.65 -21.68 -8.66
N PRO A 314 -11.48 -22.45 -9.74
CA PRO A 314 -10.74 -21.98 -10.90
C PRO A 314 -11.50 -20.91 -11.68
N THR A 315 -10.77 -20.03 -12.36
CA THR A 315 -11.32 -19.20 -13.44
C THR A 315 -10.96 -19.84 -14.78
N TYR A 316 -11.97 -20.15 -15.58
CA TYR A 316 -11.82 -20.68 -16.93
C TYR A 316 -11.84 -19.54 -17.96
N GLY A 317 -11.28 -19.78 -19.16
CA GLY A 317 -11.28 -18.80 -20.24
C GLY A 317 -10.42 -19.23 -21.41
N GLU A 318 -10.10 -18.27 -22.29
CA GLU A 318 -9.31 -18.48 -23.50
C GLU A 318 -8.27 -17.36 -23.66
N GLU A 319 -7.10 -17.71 -24.18
CA GLU A 319 -6.05 -16.78 -24.58
C GLU A 319 -5.48 -17.27 -25.92
N TYR A 320 -5.59 -16.48 -26.99
CA TYR A 320 -5.29 -16.89 -28.37
C TYR A 320 -3.90 -17.54 -28.52
N ILE A 321 -2.88 -17.00 -27.85
CA ILE A 321 -1.51 -17.54 -27.91
C ILE A 321 -1.26 -18.74 -26.97
N LYS A 322 -2.14 -19.06 -26.01
CA LYS A 322 -1.97 -20.17 -25.06
C LYS A 322 -3.08 -21.23 -25.10
N GLY A 323 -4.17 -20.97 -25.82
CA GLY A 323 -5.38 -21.77 -25.87
C GLY A 323 -6.32 -21.54 -24.68
N PHE A 324 -7.32 -22.42 -24.54
CA PHE A 324 -8.18 -22.46 -23.37
C PHE A 324 -7.38 -22.69 -22.09
N TYR A 325 -7.84 -22.11 -20.98
CA TYR A 325 -7.18 -22.19 -19.70
C TYR A 325 -8.12 -22.51 -18.55
N LEU A 326 -7.54 -23.14 -17.53
CA LEU A 326 -8.12 -23.31 -16.20
C LEU A 326 -7.09 -22.78 -15.20
N ARG A 327 -7.35 -21.59 -14.65
CA ARG A 327 -6.41 -20.81 -13.83
C ARG A 327 -6.92 -20.62 -12.41
N ASP A 328 -6.05 -20.15 -11.53
CA ASP A 328 -6.34 -19.83 -10.13
C ASP A 328 -6.85 -20.98 -9.23
N PHE A 329 -6.95 -22.22 -9.75
CA PHE A 329 -7.30 -23.39 -8.95
C PHE A 329 -6.31 -23.57 -7.80
N GLY A 330 -6.80 -23.70 -6.57
CA GLY A 330 -5.89 -23.69 -5.44
C GLY A 330 -6.47 -24.12 -4.11
N TYR A 331 -5.66 -23.97 -3.08
CA TYR A 331 -6.04 -24.15 -1.70
C TYR A 331 -5.46 -23.03 -0.84
N TYR A 332 -6.31 -22.48 0.02
CA TYR A 332 -5.96 -21.49 1.03
C TYR A 332 -5.73 -22.20 2.35
N PHE A 333 -4.56 -21.99 2.96
CA PHE A 333 -4.16 -22.55 4.26
C PHE A 333 -4.13 -21.45 5.31
N THR A 334 -4.85 -21.66 6.41
CA THR A 334 -4.84 -20.80 7.61
C THR A 334 -4.07 -21.51 8.72
N PHE A 335 -2.77 -21.23 8.86
CA PHE A 335 -1.93 -21.91 9.86
C PHE A 335 -2.16 -21.41 11.28
N ASN A 336 -2.41 -20.11 11.43
CA ASN A 336 -2.78 -19.41 12.66
C ASN A 336 -3.21 -17.99 12.30
N ASP A 337 -3.74 -17.24 13.29
CA ASP A 337 -4.23 -15.87 13.13
C ASP A 337 -3.21 -14.88 12.54
N TYR A 338 -1.91 -15.20 12.56
CA TYR A 338 -0.82 -14.33 12.09
C TYR A 338 -0.26 -14.69 10.71
N ILE A 339 -0.54 -15.87 10.14
CA ILE A 339 0.08 -16.35 8.89
C ILE A 339 -0.92 -17.18 8.05
N ASP A 340 -1.12 -16.76 6.80
CA ASP A 340 -1.79 -17.55 5.76
C ASP A 340 -0.82 -18.04 4.67
N LEU A 341 -1.28 -18.97 3.83
CA LEU A 341 -0.65 -19.34 2.58
C LEU A 341 -1.71 -19.71 1.55
N THR A 342 -1.67 -19.03 0.41
CA THR A 342 -2.46 -19.33 -0.79
C THR A 342 -1.57 -20.05 -1.78
N LEU A 343 -1.89 -21.30 -2.13
CA LEU A 343 -1.25 -22.01 -3.25
C LEU A 343 -2.25 -22.12 -4.40
N LYS A 344 -1.85 -21.73 -5.62
CA LYS A 344 -2.66 -21.86 -6.84
C LYS A 344 -1.83 -22.43 -7.99
N GLY A 345 -2.51 -23.08 -8.92
CA GLY A 345 -1.99 -23.50 -10.22
C GLY A 345 -2.90 -23.05 -11.36
N GLY A 346 -2.35 -23.03 -12.57
CA GLY A 346 -3.09 -22.82 -13.80
C GLY A 346 -2.50 -23.62 -14.96
N ILE A 347 -3.37 -24.16 -15.81
CA ILE A 347 -3.01 -24.95 -16.99
C ILE A 347 -3.66 -24.37 -18.24
N TYR A 348 -2.99 -24.53 -19.38
CA TYR A 348 -3.40 -24.03 -20.69
C TYR A 348 -3.28 -25.14 -21.75
N THR A 349 -4.22 -25.22 -22.70
CA THR A 349 -4.26 -26.33 -23.67
C THR A 349 -3.07 -26.40 -24.61
N LEU A 350 -2.40 -25.28 -24.94
CA LEU A 350 -1.16 -25.29 -25.74
C LEU A 350 0.11 -25.64 -24.92
N GLY A 351 -0.06 -26.18 -23.71
CA GLY A 351 1.02 -26.69 -22.87
C GLY A 351 1.80 -25.61 -22.11
N SER A 352 1.21 -24.42 -21.93
CA SER A 352 1.65 -23.46 -20.91
C SER A 352 1.08 -23.85 -19.54
N TRP A 353 1.76 -23.47 -18.46
CA TRP A 353 1.24 -23.61 -17.09
C TRP A 353 1.83 -22.54 -16.16
N GLU A 354 1.15 -22.30 -15.05
CA GLU A 354 1.58 -21.37 -14.01
C GLU A 354 1.34 -21.96 -12.60
N ALA A 355 2.08 -21.45 -11.64
CA ALA A 355 1.92 -21.75 -10.22
C ALA A 355 2.24 -20.49 -9.41
N SER A 356 1.41 -20.19 -8.42
CA SER A 356 1.63 -19.07 -7.51
C SER A 356 1.49 -19.51 -6.05
N ALA A 357 2.36 -18.95 -5.22
CA ALA A 357 2.35 -19.11 -3.77
C ALA A 357 2.38 -17.71 -3.14
N SER A 358 1.34 -17.33 -2.40
CA SER A 358 1.27 -16.04 -1.70
C SER A 358 0.99 -16.26 -0.22
N SER A 359 1.88 -15.77 0.65
CA SER A 359 1.74 -15.87 2.10
C SER A 359 1.78 -14.48 2.73
N ARG A 360 0.66 -14.08 3.36
CA ARG A 360 0.57 -12.86 4.16
C ARG A 360 0.88 -13.21 5.61
N TYR A 361 1.63 -12.34 6.27
CA TYR A 361 1.96 -12.51 7.68
C TYR A 361 1.87 -11.17 8.41
N ILE A 362 1.13 -11.14 9.51
CA ILE A 362 0.86 -9.93 10.29
C ILE A 362 0.94 -10.28 11.76
N LYS A 363 1.78 -9.58 12.52
CA LYS A 363 1.84 -9.65 13.98
C LYS A 363 1.81 -8.25 14.56
N ARG A 364 0.64 -7.88 15.08
CA ARG A 364 0.34 -6.56 15.66
C ARG A 364 1.44 -6.12 16.65
N TYR A 365 1.89 -4.87 16.53
CA TYR A 365 3.01 -4.29 17.28
C TYR A 365 4.38 -4.96 17.08
N LYS A 366 4.56 -5.78 16.02
CA LYS A 366 5.84 -6.37 15.64
C LYS A 366 6.19 -6.15 14.17
N PHE A 367 5.39 -6.67 13.24
CA PHE A 367 5.63 -6.58 11.80
C PHE A 367 4.40 -6.93 10.96
N SER A 368 4.39 -6.51 9.70
CA SER A 368 3.51 -7.01 8.65
C SER A 368 4.27 -7.26 7.34
N GLY A 369 3.71 -8.06 6.44
CA GLY A 369 4.23 -8.23 5.09
C GLY A 369 3.53 -9.30 4.27
N ASN A 370 3.94 -9.42 3.01
CA ASN A 370 3.45 -10.42 2.06
C ASN A 370 4.64 -10.99 1.27
N LEU A 371 4.64 -12.31 1.04
CA LEU A 371 5.59 -13.02 0.19
C LEU A 371 4.81 -13.72 -0.93
N ALA A 372 4.94 -13.22 -2.16
CA ALA A 372 4.34 -13.80 -3.35
C ALA A 372 5.42 -14.29 -4.33
N ALA A 373 5.43 -15.59 -4.61
CA ALA A 373 6.27 -16.23 -5.62
C ALA A 373 5.40 -16.76 -6.76
N ASN A 374 5.59 -16.22 -7.95
CA ASN A 374 4.88 -16.61 -9.16
C ASN A 374 5.86 -17.25 -10.14
N TYR A 375 5.54 -18.43 -10.64
CA TYR A 375 6.28 -19.13 -11.69
C TYR A 375 5.35 -19.42 -12.86
N SER A 376 5.82 -19.18 -14.09
CA SER A 376 5.05 -19.50 -15.29
C SER A 376 5.95 -20.12 -16.36
N LYS A 377 5.48 -21.23 -16.91
CA LYS A 377 6.07 -21.88 -18.07
C LYS A 377 5.24 -21.51 -19.29
N VAL A 378 5.75 -20.57 -20.09
CA VAL A 378 5.09 -20.13 -21.33
C VAL A 378 5.62 -20.93 -22.50
N ARG A 379 4.69 -21.51 -23.25
CA ARG A 379 4.86 -22.19 -24.53
C ARG A 379 3.81 -21.69 -25.52
N PHE A 380 4.26 -21.18 -26.66
CA PHE A 380 3.42 -20.87 -27.82
C PHE A 380 4.24 -20.97 -29.12
N GLY A 381 3.55 -21.03 -30.26
CA GLY A 381 4.14 -21.32 -31.58
C GLY A 381 4.46 -22.80 -31.79
N GLU A 382 4.74 -23.18 -33.04
CA GLU A 382 5.11 -24.55 -33.41
C GLU A 382 6.61 -24.81 -33.24
N LYS A 383 7.01 -26.03 -32.85
CA LYS A 383 8.40 -26.37 -32.53
C LYS A 383 9.28 -26.43 -33.80
N GLY A 384 9.77 -25.27 -34.22
CA GLY A 384 10.61 -25.07 -35.40
C GLY A 384 10.30 -23.76 -36.14
N ALA A 385 9.14 -23.16 -35.88
CA ALA A 385 8.74 -21.88 -36.45
C ALA A 385 9.45 -20.68 -35.77
N PRO A 386 9.61 -19.52 -36.45
CA PRO A 386 10.40 -18.39 -35.94
C PRO A 386 9.82 -17.72 -34.67
N ASP A 387 8.52 -17.87 -34.44
CA ASP A 387 7.76 -17.37 -33.29
C ASP A 387 7.87 -18.26 -32.03
N TYR A 388 8.38 -19.48 -32.18
CA TYR A 388 8.40 -20.51 -31.13
C TYR A 388 9.05 -20.02 -29.83
N THR A 389 8.22 -19.82 -28.81
CA THR A 389 8.66 -19.32 -27.51
C THR A 389 8.43 -20.39 -26.46
N ASN A 390 9.51 -20.83 -25.80
CA ASN A 390 9.49 -21.85 -24.76
C ASN A 390 10.31 -21.38 -23.54
N GLN A 391 9.72 -20.49 -22.73
CA GLN A 391 10.43 -19.80 -21.64
C GLN A 391 9.82 -20.12 -20.28
N GLY A 392 10.68 -20.38 -19.29
CA GLY A 392 10.29 -20.33 -17.87
C GLY A 392 10.55 -18.92 -17.34
N ASN A 393 9.49 -18.27 -16.87
CA ASN A 393 9.53 -16.97 -16.22
C ASN A 393 9.25 -17.15 -14.73
N PHE A 394 9.73 -16.22 -13.91
CA PHE A 394 9.30 -16.12 -12.51
C PHE A 394 9.34 -14.69 -12.00
N ARG A 395 8.62 -14.45 -10.91
CA ARG A 395 8.59 -13.21 -10.13
C ARG A 395 8.55 -13.55 -8.64
N ILE A 396 9.40 -12.90 -7.85
CA ILE A 396 9.39 -12.94 -6.39
C ILE A 396 9.12 -11.52 -5.91
N GLN A 397 7.99 -11.35 -5.22
CA GLN A 397 7.61 -10.14 -4.52
C GLN A 397 7.65 -10.42 -3.02
N TRP A 398 8.42 -9.64 -2.27
CA TRP A 398 8.45 -9.70 -0.81
C TRP A 398 8.37 -8.30 -0.24
N THR A 399 7.26 -7.99 0.40
CA THR A 399 7.11 -6.80 1.25
C THR A 399 7.27 -7.19 2.71
N HIS A 400 7.97 -6.34 3.45
CA HIS A 400 8.09 -6.43 4.90
C HIS A 400 8.14 -5.03 5.49
N GLN A 401 7.37 -4.79 6.54
CA GLN A 401 7.45 -3.58 7.35
C GLN A 401 7.43 -3.94 8.84
N GLN A 402 8.53 -3.65 9.53
CA GLN A 402 8.58 -3.73 10.99
C GLN A 402 7.77 -2.56 11.59
N ASP A 403 7.01 -2.81 12.66
CA ASP A 403 6.37 -1.74 13.44
C ASP A 403 7.46 -0.95 14.20
N PRO A 404 7.57 0.39 14.06
CA PRO A 404 8.51 1.20 14.83
C PRO A 404 8.34 1.07 16.36
N LYS A 405 7.15 0.69 16.84
CA LYS A 405 6.86 0.44 18.27
C LYS A 405 7.54 -0.83 18.79
N PHE A 406 7.88 -1.78 17.93
CA PHE A 406 8.52 -3.04 18.34
C PHE A 406 9.95 -2.82 18.86
N ARG A 407 10.70 -1.94 18.20
CA ARG A 407 12.05 -1.53 18.56
C ARG A 407 12.23 -0.05 18.21
N PRO A 408 11.86 0.87 19.12
CA PRO A 408 12.04 2.31 18.89
C PRO A 408 13.49 2.64 18.51
N GLY A 409 13.67 3.45 17.47
CA GLY A 409 14.99 3.76 16.91
C GLY A 409 15.64 2.62 16.12
N SER A 410 14.92 1.57 15.74
CA SER A 410 15.41 0.50 14.84
C SER A 410 14.29 -0.01 13.94
N THR A 411 14.33 0.32 12.65
CA THR A 411 13.33 -0.09 11.65
C THR A 411 13.96 -0.90 10.52
N PHE A 412 13.38 -2.07 10.25
CA PHE A 412 13.66 -2.89 9.09
C PHE A 412 12.47 -2.85 8.10
N SER A 413 12.75 -2.72 6.81
CA SER A 413 11.77 -2.88 5.75
C SER A 413 12.37 -3.53 4.50
N ALA A 414 11.53 -4.27 3.78
CA ALA A 414 11.87 -4.88 2.50
C ALA A 414 10.77 -4.57 1.47
N SER A 415 11.19 -4.28 0.25
CA SER A 415 10.35 -4.15 -0.93
C SER A 415 11.11 -4.78 -2.10
N VAL A 416 11.11 -6.10 -2.13
CA VAL A 416 11.71 -6.88 -3.22
C VAL A 416 10.63 -7.12 -4.26
N ASN A 417 10.95 -6.83 -5.52
CA ASN A 417 10.16 -7.16 -6.71
C ASN A 417 11.15 -7.58 -7.79
N PHE A 418 11.60 -8.83 -7.72
CA PHE A 418 12.54 -9.43 -8.67
C PHE A 418 11.75 -10.22 -9.70
N SER A 419 12.06 -10.07 -11.00
CA SER A 419 11.41 -10.85 -12.06
C SER A 419 12.38 -11.17 -13.18
N THR A 420 12.14 -12.25 -13.92
CA THR A 420 12.85 -12.49 -15.19
C THR A 420 12.40 -11.48 -16.25
N SER A 421 13.28 -11.01 -17.14
CA SER A 421 12.91 -10.03 -18.20
C SER A 421 11.69 -10.45 -19.06
N GLY A 422 11.42 -11.75 -19.20
CA GLY A 422 10.27 -12.28 -19.94
C GLY A 422 8.96 -12.35 -19.15
N TYR A 423 8.98 -12.16 -17.82
CA TYR A 423 7.76 -12.20 -17.00
C TYR A 423 6.81 -11.07 -17.41
N SER A 424 7.29 -9.83 -17.39
CA SER A 424 6.54 -8.66 -17.85
C SER A 424 6.06 -8.79 -19.29
N LYS A 425 6.83 -9.44 -20.17
CA LYS A 425 6.44 -9.59 -21.59
C LYS A 425 5.42 -10.72 -21.87
N TYR A 426 5.37 -11.77 -21.05
CA TYR A 426 4.63 -13.01 -21.40
C TYR A 426 3.78 -13.62 -20.27
N SER A 427 3.81 -13.05 -19.06
CA SER A 427 3.21 -13.64 -17.85
C SER A 427 2.70 -12.62 -16.83
N ALA A 428 2.66 -11.34 -17.20
CA ALA A 428 2.06 -10.30 -16.39
C ALA A 428 0.54 -10.25 -16.67
N THR A 429 -0.26 -10.15 -15.61
CA THR A 429 -1.73 -10.05 -15.70
C THR A 429 -2.24 -8.62 -15.61
N SER A 430 -1.36 -7.65 -15.32
CA SER A 430 -1.69 -6.22 -15.24
C SER A 430 -0.95 -5.42 -16.32
N LEU A 431 -1.61 -4.41 -16.89
CA LEU A 431 -0.99 -3.50 -17.86
C LEU A 431 0.26 -2.81 -17.29
N ASN A 432 0.22 -2.43 -16.00
CA ASN A 432 1.33 -1.79 -15.32
C ASN A 432 2.58 -2.69 -15.24
N ASP A 433 2.41 -4.00 -14.99
CA ASP A 433 3.52 -4.94 -14.96
C ASP A 433 4.11 -5.24 -16.35
N ILE A 434 3.32 -5.08 -17.43
CA ILE A 434 3.78 -5.21 -18.82
C ILE A 434 4.56 -3.97 -19.26
N LEU A 435 4.05 -2.78 -18.93
CA LEU A 435 4.71 -1.49 -19.21
C LEU A 435 5.93 -1.24 -18.30
N ALA A 436 6.10 -2.00 -17.22
CA ALA A 436 7.25 -1.93 -16.31
C ALA A 436 8.55 -2.42 -16.99
N THR A 437 9.23 -1.50 -17.67
CA THR A 437 10.56 -1.74 -18.29
C THR A 437 11.69 -1.87 -17.28
N GLN A 438 11.50 -1.42 -16.04
CA GLN A 438 12.48 -1.43 -14.97
C GLN A 438 11.85 -1.94 -13.66
N THR A 439 12.44 -2.97 -13.06
CA THR A 439 12.06 -3.48 -11.74
C THR A 439 13.10 -3.07 -10.70
N ASN A 440 12.61 -2.62 -9.54
CA ASN A 440 13.44 -2.19 -8.43
C ASN A 440 13.13 -3.05 -7.21
N SER A 441 14.18 -3.50 -6.52
CA SER A 441 14.12 -4.21 -5.25
C SER A 441 15.01 -3.49 -4.23
N SER A 442 14.51 -3.30 -3.03
CA SER A 442 15.26 -2.72 -1.92
C SER A 442 15.03 -3.46 -0.60
N ILE A 443 16.07 -3.51 0.23
CA ILE A 443 15.99 -3.94 1.63
C ILE A 443 16.73 -2.89 2.46
N ALA A 444 16.02 -2.24 3.36
CA ALA A 444 16.52 -1.15 4.18
C ALA A 444 16.48 -1.52 5.67
N TYR A 445 17.60 -1.30 6.34
CA TYR A 445 17.70 -1.29 7.80
C TYR A 445 18.13 0.11 8.24
N SER A 446 17.50 0.68 9.25
CA SER A 446 17.95 1.93 9.85
C SER A 446 17.85 1.91 11.37
N LYS A 447 18.84 2.54 12.01
CA LYS A 447 18.98 2.63 13.45
C LYS A 447 19.34 4.06 13.86
N SER A 448 18.66 4.61 14.85
CA SER A 448 19.04 5.85 15.54
C SER A 448 19.32 5.54 17.00
N TRP A 449 20.44 6.03 17.52
CA TRP A 449 20.83 5.80 18.91
C TRP A 449 20.31 6.94 19.77
N ALA A 450 19.21 6.69 20.48
CA ALA A 450 18.57 7.67 21.37
C ALA A 450 19.59 8.28 22.37
N GLY A 451 19.47 9.59 22.62
CA GLY A 451 20.43 10.35 23.44
C GLY A 451 21.72 10.75 22.71
N THR A 452 21.97 10.26 21.49
CA THR A 452 23.14 10.63 20.67
C THR A 452 22.71 11.37 19.39
N PRO A 453 23.61 12.14 18.75
CA PRO A 453 23.33 12.70 17.42
C PRO A 453 23.42 11.67 16.28
N PHE A 454 23.76 10.40 16.55
CA PHE A 454 24.09 9.43 15.51
C PHE A 454 22.88 8.63 15.01
N SER A 455 22.91 8.35 13.72
CA SER A 455 22.01 7.43 13.03
C SER A 455 22.76 6.69 11.93
N MET A 456 22.28 5.50 11.58
CA MET A 456 22.84 4.63 10.57
C MET A 456 21.71 4.08 9.70
N SER A 457 21.94 3.97 8.40
CA SER A 457 21.12 3.18 7.50
C SER A 457 21.98 2.28 6.63
N ALA A 458 21.54 1.05 6.43
CA ALA A 458 22.09 0.11 5.45
C ALA A 458 20.98 -0.18 4.43
N ASN A 459 21.29 0.02 3.16
CA ASN A 459 20.39 -0.19 2.04
C ASN A 459 21.02 -1.15 1.04
N LEU A 460 20.34 -2.25 0.78
CA LEU A 460 20.60 -3.17 -0.31
C LEU A 460 19.65 -2.80 -1.45
N ALA A 461 20.17 -2.54 -2.65
CA ALA A 461 19.35 -2.15 -3.79
C ALA A 461 19.74 -2.91 -5.06
N VAL A 462 18.74 -3.40 -5.79
CA VAL A 462 18.90 -4.04 -7.09
C VAL A 462 17.91 -3.39 -8.04
N SER A 463 18.41 -2.89 -9.17
CA SER A 463 17.62 -2.28 -10.24
C SER A 463 17.90 -3.02 -11.54
N GLN A 464 16.86 -3.58 -12.16
CA GLN A 464 16.95 -4.42 -13.34
C GLN A 464 16.16 -3.79 -14.47
N ASN A 465 16.73 -3.75 -15.68
CA ASN A 465 16.07 -3.25 -16.88
C ASN A 465 15.76 -4.42 -17.84
N SER A 466 14.47 -4.68 -18.05
CA SER A 466 13.97 -5.81 -18.83
C SER A 466 14.19 -5.67 -20.34
N GLN A 467 14.41 -4.45 -20.86
CA GLN A 467 14.66 -4.22 -22.29
C GLN A 467 16.06 -4.69 -22.68
N ASN A 468 17.08 -4.29 -21.91
CA ASN A 468 18.49 -4.55 -22.21
C ASN A 468 19.13 -5.64 -21.33
N LYS A 469 18.37 -6.23 -20.39
CA LYS A 469 18.77 -7.34 -19.51
C LYS A 469 20.00 -7.01 -18.65
N THR A 470 20.11 -5.74 -18.27
CA THR A 470 21.12 -5.26 -17.32
C THR A 470 20.58 -5.25 -15.90
N ILE A 471 21.43 -5.61 -14.95
CA ILE A 471 21.16 -5.50 -13.52
C ILE A 471 22.24 -4.59 -12.90
N SER A 472 21.79 -3.51 -12.27
CA SER A 472 22.58 -2.65 -11.40
C SER A 472 22.36 -3.07 -9.95
N VAL A 473 23.42 -3.56 -9.32
CA VAL A 473 23.42 -4.16 -7.97
C VAL A 473 24.20 -3.24 -7.03
N THR A 474 23.65 -2.93 -5.85
CA THR A 474 24.30 -2.13 -4.81
C THR A 474 24.17 -2.86 -3.46
N LEU A 475 25.25 -3.51 -3.04
CA LEU A 475 25.27 -4.47 -1.93
C LEU A 475 26.58 -4.35 -1.11
N PRO A 476 26.60 -3.62 0.02
CA PRO A 476 25.60 -2.67 0.51
C PRO A 476 25.89 -1.23 0.10
N THR A 477 24.95 -0.31 0.35
CA THR A 477 25.29 1.06 0.74
C THR A 477 24.98 1.24 2.23
N VAL A 478 25.94 1.74 2.99
CA VAL A 478 25.80 2.07 4.42
C VAL A 478 26.04 3.56 4.60
N VAL A 479 25.15 4.25 5.31
CA VAL A 479 25.27 5.68 5.62
C VAL A 479 25.22 5.85 7.13
N VAL A 480 26.25 6.47 7.71
CA VAL A 480 26.29 6.90 9.11
C VAL A 480 26.20 8.43 9.13
N ASN A 481 25.13 8.96 9.72
CA ASN A 481 24.88 10.39 9.83
C ASN A 481 24.94 10.83 11.29
N MET A 482 25.77 11.83 11.57
CA MET A 482 25.69 12.65 12.77
C MET A 482 24.80 13.88 12.48
N SER A 483 23.70 14.00 13.21
CA SER A 483 22.83 15.18 13.15
C SER A 483 23.59 16.45 13.52
N ARG A 484 23.07 17.60 13.11
CA ARG A 484 23.71 18.91 13.34
C ARG A 484 23.94 19.17 14.84
N ILE A 485 25.20 19.25 15.24
CA ILE A 485 25.64 19.73 16.55
C ILE A 485 26.17 21.16 16.46
N TYR A 486 26.17 21.87 17.58
CA TYR A 486 26.75 23.21 17.72
C TYR A 486 27.90 23.14 18.73
N PRO A 487 29.13 22.76 18.31
CA PRO A 487 30.19 22.32 19.23
C PRO A 487 30.66 23.39 20.23
N PHE A 488 30.44 24.67 19.92
CA PHE A 488 30.81 25.79 20.81
C PHE A 488 29.62 26.37 21.60
N LYS A 489 28.41 25.80 21.48
CA LYS A 489 27.23 26.31 22.18
C LYS A 489 27.27 25.91 23.66
N ARG A 490 27.15 26.92 24.55
CA ARG A 490 27.06 26.71 26.01
C ARG A 490 25.83 25.87 26.37
N LYS A 491 25.99 24.96 27.33
CA LYS A 491 24.90 24.11 27.86
C LYS A 491 23.80 24.94 28.52
N GLU A 492 24.20 25.96 29.27
CA GLU A 492 23.30 26.94 29.89
C GLU A 492 23.35 28.26 29.11
N VAL A 493 22.19 28.72 28.65
CA VAL A 493 22.07 29.89 27.76
C VAL A 493 21.74 31.13 28.57
N LEU A 494 22.75 31.70 29.22
CA LEU A 494 22.66 33.03 29.82
C LEU A 494 23.09 34.10 28.80
N GLY A 495 22.19 35.05 28.53
CA GLY A 495 22.39 36.14 27.57
C GLY A 495 22.20 35.75 26.10
N LYS A 496 22.52 36.68 25.19
CA LYS A 496 22.44 36.46 23.74
C LYS A 496 23.52 35.48 23.26
N GLU A 497 23.16 34.62 22.30
CA GLU A 497 24.12 33.71 21.66
C GLU A 497 25.22 34.48 20.92
N ARG A 498 26.47 34.07 21.13
CA ARG A 498 27.65 34.62 20.42
C ARG A 498 27.75 34.02 19.01
N TRP A 499 28.40 34.73 18.08
CA TRP A 499 28.44 34.33 16.65
C TRP A 499 29.05 32.94 16.43
N TYR A 500 30.02 32.53 17.25
CA TYR A 500 30.66 31.21 17.18
C TYR A 500 29.78 30.09 17.74
N GLU A 501 28.85 30.39 18.65
CA GLU A 501 27.90 29.42 19.22
C GLU A 501 26.87 28.96 18.16
N LYS A 502 26.80 29.69 17.05
CA LYS A 502 25.99 29.38 15.85
C LYS A 502 26.76 28.59 14.79
N ILE A 503 28.07 28.34 14.98
CA ILE A 503 28.82 27.40 14.14
C ILE A 503 28.24 26.01 14.37
N SER A 504 27.82 25.40 13.28
CA SER A 504 27.18 24.10 13.24
C SER A 504 28.02 23.12 12.44
N MET A 505 28.07 21.89 12.91
CA MET A 505 28.83 20.78 12.33
C MET A 505 27.91 19.57 12.20
N SER A 506 28.06 18.85 11.09
CA SER A 506 27.43 17.55 10.88
C SER A 506 28.44 16.65 10.15
N TYR A 507 28.19 15.34 10.18
CA TYR A 507 29.05 14.35 9.53
C TYR A 507 28.20 13.31 8.82
N THR A 508 28.57 12.97 7.59
CA THR A 508 28.02 11.85 6.84
C THR A 508 29.16 10.97 6.36
N GLY A 509 29.27 9.77 6.90
CA GLY A 509 30.09 8.69 6.34
C GLY A 509 29.22 7.79 5.47
N LYS A 510 29.62 7.54 4.23
CA LYS A 510 28.89 6.73 3.26
C LYS A 510 29.84 5.66 2.69
N LEU A 511 29.51 4.39 2.89
CA LEU A 511 30.15 3.27 2.20
C LEU A 511 29.21 2.79 1.09
N THR A 512 29.74 2.50 -0.09
CA THR A 512 28.96 1.96 -1.22
C THR A 512 29.79 0.92 -1.92
N ASN A 513 29.20 -0.26 -2.11
CA ASN A 513 29.67 -1.27 -3.04
C ASN A 513 28.60 -1.49 -4.12
N SER A 514 28.97 -1.34 -5.40
CA SER A 514 28.04 -1.54 -6.52
C SER A 514 28.70 -2.11 -7.78
N VAL A 515 27.89 -2.77 -8.61
CA VAL A 515 28.30 -3.33 -9.90
C VAL A 515 27.13 -3.30 -10.89
N GLN A 516 27.43 -3.07 -12.16
CA GLN A 516 26.48 -3.19 -13.26
C GLN A 516 26.91 -4.34 -14.15
N THR A 517 25.99 -5.28 -14.42
CA THR A 517 26.27 -6.53 -15.14
C THR A 517 25.02 -7.01 -15.89
N THR A 518 25.09 -8.15 -16.59
CA THR A 518 23.95 -8.76 -17.28
C THR A 518 23.29 -9.84 -16.42
N GLU A 519 22.02 -10.17 -16.72
CA GLU A 519 21.28 -11.29 -16.09
C GLU A 519 22.01 -12.65 -16.16
N LYS A 520 22.93 -12.83 -17.11
CA LYS A 520 23.72 -14.07 -17.27
C LYS A 520 24.94 -14.07 -16.36
N GLU A 521 25.63 -12.94 -16.28
CA GLU A 521 26.93 -12.76 -15.61
C GLU A 521 26.80 -12.54 -14.11
N ILE A 522 25.65 -12.07 -13.60
CA ILE A 522 25.45 -11.86 -12.16
C ILE A 522 25.83 -13.11 -11.34
N PHE A 523 26.50 -12.86 -10.20
CA PHE A 523 27.11 -13.86 -9.32
C PHE A 523 28.18 -14.77 -9.98
N THR A 524 28.90 -14.28 -10.99
CA THR A 524 30.20 -14.83 -11.41
C THR A 524 31.36 -14.19 -10.64
N PRO A 525 32.53 -14.85 -10.50
CA PRO A 525 33.74 -14.23 -9.95
C PRO A 525 34.09 -12.92 -10.66
N GLN A 526 34.00 -12.93 -12.00
CA GLN A 526 34.19 -11.79 -12.91
C GLN A 526 33.26 -10.58 -12.61
N THR A 527 32.19 -10.77 -11.83
CA THR A 527 31.32 -9.68 -11.34
C THR A 527 31.83 -9.10 -10.01
N LEU A 528 32.46 -9.90 -9.16
CA LEU A 528 33.10 -9.45 -7.92
C LEU A 528 34.33 -8.57 -8.24
N ASP A 529 35.17 -8.97 -9.20
CA ASP A 529 36.37 -8.20 -9.60
C ASP A 529 36.02 -6.81 -10.16
N LYS A 530 34.82 -6.69 -10.74
CA LYS A 530 34.22 -5.47 -11.32
C LYS A 530 33.43 -4.63 -10.29
N MET A 531 33.37 -5.04 -9.02
CA MET A 531 32.66 -4.28 -7.97
C MET A 531 33.39 -2.97 -7.63
N ARG A 532 32.68 -1.86 -7.83
CA ARG A 532 33.11 -0.51 -7.46
C ARG A 532 32.76 -0.28 -6.00
N HIS A 533 33.79 -0.17 -5.17
CA HIS A 533 33.67 0.00 -3.73
C HIS A 533 34.40 1.27 -3.26
N GLY A 534 34.11 1.70 -2.03
CA GLY A 534 34.78 2.83 -1.38
C GLY A 534 34.00 3.37 -0.19
N VAL A 535 34.61 4.32 0.52
CA VAL A 535 33.96 5.14 1.57
C VAL A 535 34.12 6.63 1.22
N GLU A 536 33.10 7.43 1.48
CA GLU A 536 33.09 8.89 1.34
C GLU A 536 32.62 9.51 2.67
N HIS A 537 33.49 10.32 3.26
CA HIS A 537 33.26 11.08 4.47
C HIS A 537 33.00 12.53 4.09
N SER A 538 31.95 13.14 4.63
CA SER A 538 31.61 14.54 4.39
C SER A 538 31.40 15.25 5.72
N ILE A 539 32.13 16.35 5.92
CA ILE A 539 32.10 17.20 7.12
C ILE A 539 31.79 18.64 6.66
N PRO A 540 30.50 18.97 6.45
CA PRO A 540 30.08 20.35 6.27
C PRO A 540 30.01 21.06 7.62
N VAL A 541 30.76 22.17 7.71
CA VAL A 541 30.73 23.14 8.81
C VAL A 541 30.13 24.43 8.28
N SER A 542 29.12 24.99 8.95
CA SER A 542 28.52 26.28 8.55
C SER A 542 27.94 27.05 9.73
N THR A 543 27.93 28.38 9.63
CA THR A 543 27.20 29.27 10.55
C THR A 543 26.24 30.15 9.75
N SER A 544 25.29 30.79 10.42
CA SER A 544 24.36 31.75 9.80
C SER A 544 24.20 32.97 10.69
N LEU A 545 24.54 34.12 10.14
CA LEU A 545 24.67 35.40 10.84
C LEU A 545 23.76 36.44 10.19
N THR A 546 22.68 36.80 10.88
CA THR A 546 21.81 37.91 10.47
C THR A 546 22.44 39.23 10.91
N LEU A 547 22.97 39.98 9.95
CA LEU A 547 23.44 41.35 10.12
C LEU A 547 22.29 42.33 9.82
N PHE A 548 22.24 43.44 10.58
CA PHE A 548 21.28 44.53 10.42
C PHE A 548 19.79 44.10 10.43
N ASN A 549 19.48 42.91 10.95
CA ASN A 549 18.16 42.25 10.93
C ASN A 549 17.59 41.86 9.55
N TYR A 550 18.24 42.21 8.43
CA TYR A 550 17.77 41.87 7.07
C TYR A 550 18.77 41.11 6.18
N LEU A 551 20.08 41.20 6.46
CA LEU A 551 21.13 40.57 5.66
C LEU A 551 21.61 39.29 6.34
N ASN A 552 21.29 38.13 5.76
CA ASN A 552 21.74 36.83 6.27
C ASN A 552 23.00 36.39 5.54
N ILE A 553 24.14 36.44 6.23
CA ILE A 553 25.42 35.92 5.74
C ILE A 553 25.64 34.52 6.32
N SER A 554 25.84 33.53 5.46
CA SER A 554 26.09 32.14 5.83
C SER A 554 27.40 31.66 5.17
N PRO A 555 28.54 31.75 5.89
CA PRO A 555 29.78 31.13 5.49
C PRO A 555 29.78 29.63 5.83
N SER A 556 30.39 28.84 4.95
CA SER A 556 30.55 27.40 5.10
C SER A 556 31.91 26.91 4.59
N ALA A 557 32.37 25.83 5.20
CA ALA A 557 33.51 25.03 4.74
C ALA A 557 33.05 23.57 4.67
N ASN A 558 33.34 22.89 3.57
CA ASN A 558 33.01 21.48 3.42
C ASN A 558 34.29 20.69 3.12
N TYR A 559 34.69 19.84 4.06
CA TYR A 559 35.73 18.84 3.85
C TYR A 559 35.09 17.52 3.43
N THR A 560 35.61 16.90 2.38
CA THR A 560 35.21 15.59 1.90
C THR A 560 36.44 14.71 1.73
N GLU A 561 36.40 13.48 2.22
CA GLU A 561 37.51 12.52 2.10
C GLU A 561 36.98 11.17 1.59
N LYS A 562 37.69 10.59 0.63
CA LYS A 562 37.30 9.36 -0.06
C LYS A 562 38.36 8.30 0.20
N TRP A 563 37.94 7.15 0.70
CA TRP A 563 38.80 5.98 0.89
C TRP A 563 38.53 4.94 -0.18
N TYR A 564 39.59 4.54 -0.87
CA TYR A 564 39.58 3.51 -1.89
C TYR A 564 40.55 2.38 -1.53
N PHE A 565 40.17 1.15 -1.86
CA PHE A 565 40.92 -0.06 -1.54
C PHE A 565 41.58 -0.68 -2.78
N LYS A 566 41.46 -0.02 -3.93
CA LYS A 566 41.88 -0.43 -5.27
C LYS A 566 42.31 0.81 -6.06
N LYS A 567 43.50 0.78 -6.66
CA LYS A 567 43.91 1.69 -7.75
C LYS A 567 44.16 0.89 -9.02
N GLN A 568 44.06 1.53 -10.17
CA GLN A 568 44.42 0.91 -11.44
C GLN A 568 45.18 1.93 -12.31
N ASP A 569 46.49 1.72 -12.38
CA ASP A 569 47.37 2.51 -13.23
C ASP A 569 47.24 2.12 -14.70
N ARG A 570 47.66 3.04 -15.59
CA ARG A 570 47.72 2.85 -17.04
C ARG A 570 49.15 3.05 -17.52
N VAL A 571 49.56 2.24 -18.49
CA VAL A 571 50.86 2.31 -19.16
C VAL A 571 50.65 2.45 -20.67
N TRP A 572 51.59 3.12 -21.34
CA TRP A 572 51.64 3.09 -22.80
C TRP A 572 52.44 1.86 -23.24
N ASN A 573 51.83 0.98 -24.01
CA ASN A 573 52.53 -0.16 -24.61
C ASN A 573 53.06 0.25 -26.00
N PRO A 574 54.40 0.27 -26.20
CA PRO A 574 54.99 0.71 -27.46
C PRO A 574 54.80 -0.28 -28.61
N GLU A 575 54.53 -1.56 -28.32
CA GLU A 575 54.35 -2.62 -29.32
C GLU A 575 52.92 -2.61 -29.88
N THR A 576 51.92 -2.61 -29.00
CA THR A 576 50.50 -2.56 -29.37
C THR A 576 50.04 -1.16 -29.77
N LYS A 577 50.83 -0.12 -29.44
CA LYS A 577 50.58 1.31 -29.68
C LYS A 577 49.27 1.79 -29.03
N GLN A 578 48.99 1.29 -27.83
CA GLN A 578 47.77 1.59 -27.08
C GLN A 578 48.08 1.88 -25.59
N VAL A 579 47.14 2.56 -24.93
CA VAL A 579 47.14 2.75 -23.48
C VAL A 579 46.49 1.53 -22.84
N GLU A 580 47.28 0.71 -22.17
CA GLU A 580 46.84 -0.50 -21.50
C GLU A 580 46.64 -0.24 -20.00
N TYR A 581 45.66 -0.93 -19.42
CA TYR A 581 45.43 -0.91 -17.98
C TYR A 581 46.30 -1.97 -17.33
N LEU A 582 47.08 -1.57 -16.32
CA LEU A 582 47.79 -2.52 -15.47
C LEU A 582 46.81 -3.28 -14.57
N ASP A 583 47.27 -4.38 -13.97
CA ASP A 583 46.49 -5.10 -12.98
C ASP A 583 46.16 -4.20 -11.76
N PRO A 584 44.99 -4.36 -11.12
CA PRO A 584 44.62 -3.50 -10.01
C PRO A 584 45.45 -3.76 -8.75
N GLU A 585 46.08 -2.70 -8.23
CA GLU A 585 46.81 -2.77 -6.96
C GLU A 585 45.85 -2.48 -5.80
N TYR A 586 45.69 -3.46 -4.90
CA TYR A 586 44.85 -3.37 -3.72
C TYR A 586 45.64 -2.83 -2.52
N GLY A 587 45.07 -1.83 -1.84
CA GLY A 587 45.74 -1.10 -0.76
C GLY A 587 44.91 0.11 -0.32
N PHE A 588 45.19 0.68 0.85
CA PHE A 588 44.41 1.80 1.39
C PHE A 588 44.87 3.14 0.84
N TYR A 589 44.01 3.80 0.06
CA TYR A 589 44.27 5.11 -0.55
C TYR A 589 43.22 6.12 -0.11
N ARG A 590 43.67 7.30 0.34
CA ARG A 590 42.78 8.40 0.76
C ARG A 590 42.93 9.62 -0.16
N LEU A 591 41.80 10.12 -0.66
CA LEU A 591 41.71 11.32 -1.49
C LEU A 591 40.79 12.33 -0.80
N TYR A 592 41.35 13.44 -0.32
CA TYR A 592 40.59 14.51 0.31
C TYR A 592 40.46 15.75 -0.59
N ASN A 593 39.32 16.40 -0.51
CA ASN A 593 39.01 17.65 -1.18
C ASN A 593 38.22 18.57 -0.26
N TYR A 594 38.40 19.88 -0.42
CA TYR A 594 37.77 20.87 0.44
C TYR A 594 37.35 22.10 -0.37
N ASN A 595 36.22 22.69 -0.01
CA ASN A 595 35.73 23.93 -0.58
C ASN A 595 35.26 24.89 0.52
N PHE A 596 35.33 26.18 0.22
CA PHE A 596 34.87 27.26 1.09
C PHE A 596 33.86 28.10 0.33
N SER A 597 32.78 28.52 0.99
CA SER A 597 31.82 29.46 0.39
C SER A 597 31.26 30.45 1.40
N VAL A 598 30.89 31.63 0.93
CA VAL A 598 30.20 32.65 1.72
C VAL A 598 29.03 33.17 0.92
N SER A 599 27.81 32.92 1.40
CA SER A 599 26.57 33.40 0.77
C SER A 599 25.91 34.50 1.60
N GLY A 600 25.49 35.57 0.94
CA GLY A 600 24.67 36.64 1.49
C GLY A 600 23.29 36.65 0.82
N SER A 601 22.23 36.77 1.62
CA SER A 601 20.86 36.90 1.11
C SER A 601 20.04 37.91 1.92
N THR A 602 19.10 38.59 1.25
CA THR A 602 18.15 39.52 1.88
C THR A 602 16.75 39.31 1.29
N LYS A 603 15.72 39.88 1.89
CA LYS A 603 14.32 39.82 1.42
C LYS A 603 13.75 41.22 1.27
N ILE A 604 13.55 41.64 0.04
CA ILE A 604 12.96 42.91 -0.35
C ILE A 604 11.45 42.68 -0.52
N TYR A 605 10.64 43.51 0.15
CA TYR A 605 9.18 43.39 0.16
C TYR A 605 8.54 44.60 -0.54
N GLY A 606 8.06 44.41 -1.77
CA GLY A 606 7.15 45.34 -2.43
C GLY A 606 5.70 45.06 -2.04
N MET A 607 4.92 46.10 -1.74
CA MET A 607 3.47 46.00 -1.56
C MET A 607 2.76 47.19 -2.19
N TYR A 608 2.04 46.95 -3.28
CA TYR A 608 1.16 47.92 -3.91
C TYR A 608 -0.27 47.70 -3.42
N ARG A 609 -0.93 48.76 -2.94
CA ARG A 609 -2.34 48.74 -2.51
C ARG A 609 -3.16 49.62 -3.45
N PHE A 610 -4.25 49.08 -3.99
CA PHE A 610 -5.14 49.86 -4.85
C PHE A 610 -5.97 50.82 -3.99
N LYS A 611 -5.92 52.12 -4.30
CA LYS A 611 -6.60 53.15 -3.50
C LYS A 611 -8.12 53.15 -3.62
N ASN A 612 -8.67 52.62 -4.72
CA ASN A 612 -10.11 52.57 -4.97
C ASN A 612 -10.76 51.48 -4.10
N PRO A 613 -11.71 51.79 -3.19
CA PRO A 613 -12.39 50.80 -2.36
C PRO A 613 -13.10 49.70 -3.17
N ASN A 614 -13.62 50.04 -4.36
CA ASN A 614 -14.36 49.12 -5.23
C ASN A 614 -13.46 48.29 -6.15
N ALA A 615 -12.13 48.41 -6.03
CA ALA A 615 -11.20 47.56 -6.79
C ALA A 615 -11.33 46.08 -6.39
N LYS A 616 -11.55 45.20 -7.38
CA LYS A 616 -11.60 43.75 -7.17
C LYS A 616 -10.27 43.24 -6.62
N ILE A 617 -9.14 43.73 -7.12
CA ILE A 617 -7.81 43.51 -6.53
C ILE A 617 -7.55 44.61 -5.50
N LYS A 618 -7.35 44.23 -4.24
CA LYS A 618 -7.12 45.16 -3.11
C LYS A 618 -5.63 45.46 -2.94
N ALA A 619 -4.76 44.47 -3.12
CA ALA A 619 -3.32 44.63 -3.04
C ALA A 619 -2.54 43.58 -3.85
N ILE A 620 -1.33 43.93 -4.28
CA ILE A 620 -0.31 43.03 -4.83
C ILE A 620 0.93 43.10 -3.93
N ARG A 621 1.49 41.94 -3.58
CA ARG A 621 2.74 41.80 -2.84
C ARG A 621 3.76 41.09 -3.72
N HIS A 622 4.92 41.70 -3.88
CA HIS A 622 6.08 41.13 -4.57
C HIS A 622 7.18 40.91 -3.53
N VAL A 623 7.77 39.72 -3.50
CA VAL A 623 8.86 39.37 -2.58
C VAL A 623 10.06 38.97 -3.41
N ILE A 624 11.11 39.79 -3.38
CA ILE A 624 12.35 39.56 -4.10
C ILE A 624 13.41 39.12 -3.08
N THR A 625 14.03 37.97 -3.33
CA THR A 625 15.10 37.38 -2.52
C THR A 625 16.37 37.28 -3.38
N PRO A 626 17.15 38.37 -3.51
CA PRO A 626 18.48 38.27 -4.11
C PRO A 626 19.42 37.50 -3.17
N THR A 627 20.23 36.63 -3.76
CA THR A 627 21.28 35.85 -3.10
C THR A 627 22.54 35.93 -3.94
N ILE A 628 23.66 36.27 -3.31
CA ILE A 628 24.99 36.32 -3.93
C ILE A 628 25.89 35.46 -3.05
N GLY A 629 26.69 34.57 -3.65
CA GLY A 629 27.60 33.72 -2.89
C GLY A 629 28.91 33.45 -3.61
N PHE A 630 30.02 33.79 -2.97
CA PHE A 630 31.35 33.45 -3.47
C PHE A 630 31.71 32.03 -3.02
N SER A 631 32.23 31.19 -3.92
CA SER A 631 32.73 29.86 -3.60
C SER A 631 34.10 29.59 -4.23
N TYR A 632 34.99 28.98 -3.45
CA TYR A 632 36.36 28.68 -3.83
C TYR A 632 36.68 27.19 -3.64
N ALA A 633 37.24 26.57 -4.68
CA ALA A 633 37.83 25.24 -4.61
C ALA A 633 39.29 25.29 -5.12
N PRO A 634 40.25 24.73 -4.37
CA PRO A 634 41.59 24.49 -4.88
C PRO A 634 41.59 23.53 -6.07
N ASP A 635 42.65 23.62 -6.87
CA ASP A 635 42.98 22.58 -7.85
C ASP A 635 43.54 21.34 -7.15
N PHE A 636 42.88 20.19 -7.30
CA PHE A 636 43.31 18.91 -6.76
C PHE A 636 44.09 18.02 -7.75
N SER A 637 44.35 18.51 -8.97
CA SER A 637 45.21 17.80 -9.95
C SER A 637 46.71 17.96 -9.71
N LYS A 638 47.11 18.90 -8.84
CA LYS A 638 48.53 19.16 -8.55
C LYS A 638 49.24 17.93 -7.98
N GLN A 639 50.44 17.66 -8.51
CA GLN A 639 51.28 16.50 -8.19
C GLN A 639 51.43 16.20 -6.69
N LYS A 640 51.47 17.24 -5.84
CA LYS A 640 51.55 17.12 -4.37
C LYS A 640 50.41 16.32 -3.70
N TYR A 641 49.30 16.07 -4.41
CA TYR A 641 48.20 15.22 -3.94
C TYR A 641 48.29 13.78 -4.46
N GLY A 642 49.02 13.52 -5.54
CA GLY A 642 49.13 12.19 -6.16
C GLY A 642 47.85 11.64 -6.80
N TYR A 643 46.76 12.42 -6.87
CA TYR A 643 45.46 11.95 -7.36
C TYR A 643 45.43 11.69 -8.87
N TYR A 644 46.29 12.35 -9.65
CA TYR A 644 46.35 12.27 -11.11
C TYR A 644 47.77 11.88 -11.56
N LYS A 645 47.85 11.20 -12.71
CA LYS A 645 49.08 10.80 -13.39
C LYS A 645 49.02 11.17 -14.87
N ALA A 646 50.19 11.29 -15.48
CA ALA A 646 50.39 11.38 -16.91
C ALA A 646 50.63 9.97 -17.51
N VAL A 647 50.07 9.69 -18.68
CA VAL A 647 50.46 8.56 -19.54
C VAL A 647 50.53 9.03 -20.99
N GLN A 648 51.47 8.50 -21.77
CA GLN A 648 51.51 8.74 -23.21
C GLN A 648 50.26 8.14 -23.88
N SER A 649 49.61 8.89 -24.76
CA SER A 649 48.32 8.51 -25.38
C SER A 649 48.41 8.23 -26.88
N ASP A 650 49.48 8.63 -27.55
CA ASP A 650 49.72 8.35 -28.97
C ASP A 650 51.21 8.20 -29.30
N THR A 651 51.50 7.69 -30.50
CA THR A 651 52.87 7.54 -31.03
C THR A 651 53.57 8.88 -31.31
N THR A 652 52.88 10.01 -31.19
CA THR A 652 53.48 11.36 -31.34
C THR A 652 53.93 11.95 -29.99
N GLY A 653 53.88 11.16 -28.91
CA GLY A 653 54.32 11.58 -27.58
C GLY A 653 53.33 12.48 -26.84
N ARG A 654 52.07 12.58 -27.30
CA ARG A 654 51.06 13.31 -26.52
C ARG A 654 50.80 12.61 -25.18
N VAL A 655 50.52 13.41 -24.17
CA VAL A 655 50.25 12.95 -22.81
C VAL A 655 48.79 13.17 -22.46
N GLN A 656 48.12 12.09 -22.03
CA GLN A 656 46.81 12.14 -21.40
C GLN A 656 46.97 12.15 -19.87
N ILE A 657 46.28 13.08 -19.22
CA ILE A 657 46.12 13.08 -17.77
C ILE A 657 44.94 12.16 -17.41
N TYR A 658 45.14 11.26 -16.45
CA TYR A 658 44.11 10.38 -15.90
C TYR A 658 44.28 10.27 -14.38
N SER A 659 43.29 9.75 -13.68
CA SER A 659 43.44 9.33 -12.28
C SER A 659 43.36 7.80 -12.15
N PRO A 660 44.30 7.17 -11.44
CA PRO A 660 44.25 5.73 -11.11
C PRO A 660 43.03 5.30 -10.27
N PHE A 661 42.23 6.25 -9.79
CA PHE A 661 41.08 6.02 -8.92
C PHE A 661 39.72 6.19 -9.62
N GLU A 662 39.69 6.49 -10.93
CA GLU A 662 38.47 6.68 -11.75
C GLU A 662 37.48 5.50 -11.70
N GLY A 663 37.96 4.28 -11.46
CA GLY A 663 37.14 3.07 -11.42
C GLY A 663 36.30 2.89 -10.15
N ASN A 664 36.54 3.66 -9.09
CA ASN A 664 35.94 3.45 -7.77
C ASN A 664 34.57 4.13 -7.57
N ALA A 665 33.91 3.86 -6.44
CA ALA A 665 32.50 4.18 -6.21
C ALA A 665 32.13 5.68 -6.23
N TYR A 666 33.05 6.59 -5.91
CA TYR A 666 32.74 8.02 -5.69
C TYR A 666 33.46 9.00 -6.64
N GLY A 667 34.25 8.51 -7.59
CA GLY A 667 35.05 9.35 -8.48
C GLY A 667 36.07 10.24 -7.76
N VAL A 668 36.83 11.00 -8.53
CA VAL A 668 38.00 11.74 -8.02
C VAL A 668 37.67 13.21 -7.70
N PRO A 669 38.42 13.85 -6.78
CA PRO A 669 38.42 15.31 -6.64
C PRO A 669 38.63 16.01 -7.97
N SER A 670 37.90 17.09 -8.23
CA SER A 670 37.96 17.81 -9.51
C SER A 670 39.34 18.43 -9.78
N SER A 671 39.87 18.18 -10.97
CA SER A 671 40.97 18.92 -11.57
C SER A 671 40.58 20.37 -11.87
N GLY A 672 41.52 21.30 -11.66
CA GLY A 672 41.33 22.73 -11.96
C GLY A 672 40.90 23.54 -10.73
N ARG A 673 41.35 24.80 -10.68
CA ARG A 673 41.05 25.76 -9.60
C ARG A 673 39.77 26.52 -9.95
N SER A 674 38.89 26.75 -8.98
CA SER A 674 37.70 27.59 -9.21
C SER A 674 37.51 28.64 -8.13
N ALA A 675 37.09 29.83 -8.54
CA ALA A 675 36.60 30.90 -7.69
C ALA A 675 35.38 31.49 -8.38
N SER A 676 34.18 31.08 -7.97
CA SER A 676 32.95 31.47 -8.63
C SER A 676 32.11 32.43 -7.79
N LEU A 677 31.64 33.50 -8.41
CA LEU A 677 30.55 34.33 -7.91
C LEU A 677 29.23 33.72 -8.39
N ASN A 678 28.54 33.03 -7.50
CA ASN A 678 27.19 32.51 -7.73
C ASN A 678 26.18 33.62 -7.45
N PHE A 679 25.15 33.73 -8.28
CA PHE A 679 24.06 34.68 -8.11
C PHE A 679 22.71 33.99 -8.34
N SER A 680 21.72 34.36 -7.54
CA SER A 680 20.35 33.87 -7.68
C SER A 680 19.36 34.97 -7.30
N LEU A 681 18.41 35.24 -8.19
CA LEU A 681 17.29 36.14 -7.96
C LEU A 681 16.01 35.31 -7.91
N LYS A 682 15.48 35.12 -6.70
CA LYS A 682 14.18 34.46 -6.49
C LYS A 682 13.09 35.51 -6.27
N GLN A 683 11.95 35.32 -6.90
CA GLN A 683 10.77 36.17 -6.79
C GLN A 683 9.52 35.35 -6.47
N ASN A 684 8.59 35.95 -5.74
CA ASN A 684 7.26 35.43 -5.46
C ASN A 684 6.25 36.59 -5.58
N LEU A 685 5.08 36.35 -6.17
CA LEU A 685 4.07 37.37 -6.44
C LEU A 685 2.70 36.88 -5.96
N GLU A 686 2.09 37.64 -5.05
CA GLU A 686 0.81 37.32 -4.42
C GLU A 686 -0.16 38.50 -4.61
N MET A 687 -1.45 38.23 -4.78
CA MET A 687 -2.49 39.25 -4.77
C MET A 687 -3.56 38.95 -3.71
N LYS A 688 -4.15 40.02 -3.16
CA LYS A 688 -5.41 39.97 -2.42
C LYS A 688 -6.53 40.47 -3.31
N VAL A 689 -7.56 39.65 -3.48
CA VAL A 689 -8.80 39.95 -4.20
C VAL A 689 -9.93 40.06 -3.17
N ALA A 690 -11.01 40.79 -3.47
CA ALA A 690 -12.25 40.72 -2.70
C ALA A 690 -12.80 39.28 -2.64
N SER A 691 -13.65 38.99 -1.65
CA SER A 691 -14.39 37.73 -1.54
C SER A 691 -15.77 37.85 -2.17
N ASP A 692 -16.14 36.97 -3.10
CA ASP A 692 -17.50 36.93 -3.65
C ASP A 692 -18.53 36.33 -2.66
N ARG A 693 -18.10 35.96 -1.44
CA ARG A 693 -18.95 35.39 -0.36
C ARG A 693 -19.21 36.34 0.81
N ASP A 694 -18.48 37.46 0.89
CA ASP A 694 -18.45 38.33 2.06
C ASP A 694 -17.97 39.72 1.60
N THR A 695 -18.77 40.76 1.84
CA THR A 695 -18.48 42.14 1.43
C THR A 695 -17.24 42.73 2.08
N THR A 696 -16.79 42.17 3.21
CA THR A 696 -15.56 42.54 3.92
C THR A 696 -14.39 41.60 3.66
N GLY A 697 -14.68 40.36 3.23
CA GLY A 697 -13.70 39.29 3.07
C GLY A 697 -12.67 39.54 1.96
N THR A 698 -11.44 39.04 2.15
CA THR A 698 -10.40 39.05 1.10
C THR A 698 -9.78 37.68 0.87
N ARG A 699 -9.73 37.25 -0.40
CA ARG A 699 -9.07 36.01 -0.83
C ARG A 699 -7.64 36.29 -1.25
N LYS A 700 -6.69 35.50 -0.74
CA LYS A 700 -5.30 35.49 -1.21
C LYS A 700 -5.15 34.54 -2.41
N ILE A 701 -4.52 34.99 -3.48
CA ILE A 701 -4.19 34.19 -4.67
C ILE A 701 -2.70 34.40 -4.97
N LYS A 702 -1.99 33.34 -5.34
CA LYS A 702 -0.60 33.45 -5.80
C LYS A 702 -0.59 33.58 -7.32
N LEU A 703 0.11 34.58 -7.82
CA LEU A 703 0.34 34.79 -9.25
C LEU A 703 1.64 34.11 -9.71
N ILE A 704 2.64 34.08 -8.83
CA ILE A 704 3.93 33.38 -9.02
C ILE A 704 4.32 32.77 -7.67
N ASP A 705 4.39 31.45 -7.58
CA ASP A 705 4.92 30.74 -6.40
C ASP A 705 6.44 30.91 -6.31
N ASP A 706 7.11 30.79 -7.44
CA ASP A 706 8.56 30.87 -7.58
C ASP A 706 8.91 31.29 -9.01
N LEU A 707 9.59 32.43 -9.16
CA LEU A 707 10.38 32.73 -10.34
C LEU A 707 11.83 32.87 -9.88
N SER A 708 12.67 31.89 -10.20
CA SER A 708 14.08 31.86 -9.83
C SER A 708 14.95 31.89 -11.09
N ILE A 709 15.88 32.84 -11.12
CA ILE A 709 16.94 32.94 -12.13
C ILE A 709 18.27 32.82 -11.40
N SER A 710 19.14 31.91 -11.83
CA SER A 710 20.42 31.65 -11.16
C SER A 710 21.54 31.32 -12.16
N GLY A 711 22.77 31.63 -11.76
CA GLY A 711 23.98 31.36 -12.55
C GLY A 711 25.23 31.59 -11.70
N SER A 712 26.39 31.42 -12.31
CA SER A 712 27.68 31.63 -11.65
C SER A 712 28.74 32.13 -12.63
N TYR A 713 29.69 32.92 -12.15
CA TYR A 713 30.83 33.39 -12.95
C TYR A 713 32.15 32.95 -12.29
N ASN A 714 32.92 32.09 -12.94
CA ASN A 714 34.22 31.61 -12.46
C ASN A 714 35.35 32.53 -12.94
N PHE A 715 35.98 33.25 -12.00
CA PHE A 715 37.12 34.13 -12.26
C PHE A 715 38.40 33.39 -12.64
N LEU A 716 38.48 32.07 -12.40
CA LEU A 716 39.67 31.24 -12.63
C LEU A 716 39.50 30.23 -13.77
N ALA A 717 38.56 30.47 -14.69
CA ALA A 717 38.44 29.71 -15.93
C ALA A 717 39.18 30.44 -17.08
N ASP A 718 39.97 29.71 -17.87
CA ASP A 718 40.69 30.26 -19.02
C ASP A 718 39.76 30.71 -20.16
N SER A 719 38.55 30.13 -20.22
CA SER A 719 37.48 30.56 -21.11
C SER A 719 36.11 30.10 -20.61
N MET A 720 35.03 30.64 -21.21
CA MET A 720 33.64 30.31 -20.89
C MET A 720 33.26 30.50 -19.41
N ASN A 721 33.76 31.59 -18.83
CA ASN A 721 33.70 31.94 -17.40
C ASN A 721 32.28 32.02 -16.81
N LEU A 722 31.27 32.36 -17.61
CA LEU A 722 29.86 32.41 -17.18
C LEU A 722 29.19 31.04 -17.35
N SER A 723 28.68 30.45 -16.28
CA SER A 723 27.94 29.19 -16.35
C SER A 723 26.65 29.33 -17.17
N ASN A 724 26.03 28.20 -17.48
CA ASN A 724 24.63 28.22 -17.90
C ASN A 724 23.78 28.96 -16.85
N ILE A 725 22.76 29.68 -17.34
CA ILE A 725 21.77 30.37 -16.53
C ILE A 725 20.55 29.44 -16.40
N ASN A 726 20.22 29.05 -15.18
CA ASN A 726 19.04 28.25 -14.88
C ASN A 726 17.87 29.17 -14.52
N LEU A 727 16.74 28.97 -15.20
CA LEU A 727 15.48 29.66 -14.96
C LEU A 727 14.42 28.64 -14.56
N SER A 728 13.74 28.86 -13.44
CA SER A 728 12.59 28.09 -12.97
C SER A 728 11.42 29.03 -12.73
N PHE A 729 10.24 28.66 -13.21
CA PHE A 729 9.00 29.40 -13.01
C PHE A 729 7.89 28.44 -12.58
N ARG A 730 7.20 28.75 -11.48
CA ARG A 730 6.07 27.98 -10.96
C ARG A 730 4.94 28.91 -10.55
N THR A 731 3.72 28.54 -10.89
CA THR A 731 2.51 29.21 -10.41
C THR A 731 1.35 28.25 -10.22
N THR A 732 0.61 28.44 -9.12
CA THR A 732 -0.59 27.69 -8.72
C THR A 732 -1.77 28.66 -8.71
N ILE A 733 -2.28 28.98 -9.89
CA ILE A 733 -3.27 30.07 -10.11
C ILE A 733 -4.61 29.73 -9.44
N THR A 734 -4.98 28.45 -9.44
CA THR A 734 -6.07 27.90 -8.62
C THR A 734 -5.59 26.62 -7.92
N GLN A 735 -6.34 26.11 -6.95
CA GLN A 735 -6.01 24.83 -6.27
C GLN A 735 -5.90 23.64 -7.22
N ASN A 736 -6.44 23.77 -8.44
CA ASN A 736 -6.53 22.70 -9.42
C ASN A 736 -5.76 23.02 -10.72
N PHE A 737 -5.00 24.13 -10.77
CA PHE A 737 -4.27 24.55 -11.95
C PHE A 737 -2.84 24.97 -11.60
N GLY A 738 -1.88 24.15 -12.05
CA GLY A 738 -0.45 24.38 -11.90
C GLY A 738 0.27 24.51 -13.23
N ILE A 739 1.17 25.49 -13.33
CA ILE A 739 2.16 25.60 -14.39
C ILE A 739 3.54 25.53 -13.75
N GLN A 740 4.39 24.64 -14.24
CA GLN A 740 5.82 24.61 -13.96
C GLN A 740 6.60 24.68 -15.28
N LEU A 741 7.51 25.64 -15.38
CA LEU A 741 8.46 25.80 -16.45
C LEU A 741 9.87 25.74 -15.86
N SER A 742 10.78 25.13 -16.61
CA SER A 742 12.21 25.09 -16.32
C SER A 742 12.98 25.33 -17.62
N ALA A 743 14.08 26.06 -17.58
CA ALA A 743 14.94 26.30 -18.72
C ALA A 743 16.41 26.42 -18.28
N THR A 744 17.32 25.95 -19.14
CA THR A 744 18.76 26.12 -18.97
C THR A 744 19.28 26.83 -20.21
N LEU A 745 19.85 28.02 -20.05
CA LEU A 745 20.40 28.84 -21.12
C LEU A 745 21.93 28.80 -21.07
N ASP A 746 22.58 28.31 -22.12
CA ASP A 746 24.01 28.48 -22.33
C ASP A 746 24.26 29.88 -22.88
N PRO A 747 25.01 30.76 -22.21
CA PRO A 747 25.28 32.10 -22.69
C PRO A 747 26.20 32.11 -23.93
N TYR A 748 26.83 30.99 -24.29
CA TYR A 748 27.81 30.89 -25.38
C TYR A 748 27.26 30.33 -26.69
N GLN A 749 27.95 30.69 -27.78
CA GLN A 749 27.70 30.20 -29.13
C GLN A 749 28.35 28.83 -29.37
N VAL A 750 27.89 28.16 -30.44
CA VAL A 750 28.33 26.84 -30.90
C VAL A 750 28.68 26.93 -32.39
N THR A 751 29.72 26.23 -32.84
CA THR A 751 30.14 26.13 -34.25
C THR A 751 29.40 25.01 -35.00
N PRO A 752 29.41 24.97 -36.35
CA PRO A 752 28.78 23.89 -37.13
C PRO A 752 29.24 22.46 -36.76
N GLU A 753 30.46 22.34 -36.23
CA GLU A 753 31.07 21.07 -35.77
C GLU A 753 30.68 20.69 -34.33
N GLY A 754 29.81 21.47 -33.69
CA GLY A 754 29.31 21.21 -32.33
C GLY A 754 30.20 21.74 -31.20
N ARG A 755 31.24 22.52 -31.49
CA ARG A 755 32.16 23.05 -30.47
C ARG A 755 31.60 24.33 -29.85
N ARG A 756 31.56 24.43 -28.51
CA ARG A 756 31.26 25.69 -27.81
C ARG A 756 32.43 26.66 -27.99
N ILE A 757 32.13 27.94 -28.16
CA ILE A 757 33.14 29.02 -28.32
C ILE A 757 32.87 30.16 -27.35
N ASN A 758 33.94 30.83 -26.90
CA ASN A 758 33.88 31.96 -25.97
C ASN A 758 33.38 33.27 -26.63
N LYS A 759 32.24 33.19 -27.32
CA LYS A 759 31.49 34.33 -27.89
C LYS A 759 30.05 34.25 -27.39
N PHE A 760 29.54 35.32 -26.78
CA PHE A 760 28.19 35.33 -26.21
C PHE A 760 27.10 35.26 -27.28
N ALA A 761 26.02 34.54 -27.02
CA ALA A 761 24.85 34.44 -27.88
C ALA A 761 24.11 35.79 -28.04
N VAL A 762 24.26 36.69 -27.06
CA VAL A 762 23.68 38.04 -27.05
C VAL A 762 24.17 38.87 -28.25
N ALA A 763 25.42 38.68 -28.69
CA ALA A 763 25.98 39.30 -29.89
C ALA A 763 25.33 38.81 -31.22
N LYS A 764 24.39 37.85 -31.15
CA LYS A 764 23.51 37.42 -32.25
C LYS A 764 22.02 37.60 -31.89
N GLY A 765 21.71 38.58 -31.04
CA GLY A 765 20.33 38.94 -30.65
C GLY A 765 19.62 37.92 -29.75
N LYS A 766 20.34 36.99 -29.10
CA LYS A 766 19.74 35.89 -28.32
C LYS A 766 20.24 35.91 -26.89
N LEU A 767 19.33 36.03 -25.92
CA LEU A 767 19.64 36.05 -24.48
C LEU A 767 20.48 34.86 -24.01
N GLY A 768 20.33 33.71 -24.68
CA GLY A 768 21.15 32.52 -24.54
C GLY A 768 20.73 31.46 -25.53
N ARG A 769 21.53 30.40 -25.67
CA ARG A 769 21.15 29.17 -26.37
C ARG A 769 20.40 28.26 -25.39
N ILE A 770 19.15 27.92 -25.67
CA ILE A 770 18.40 26.95 -24.86
C ILE A 770 19.13 25.60 -24.93
N VAL A 771 19.68 25.15 -23.80
CA VAL A 771 20.29 23.82 -23.64
C VAL A 771 19.19 22.79 -23.45
N SER A 772 18.26 23.09 -22.54
CA SER A 772 17.06 22.32 -22.26
C SER A 772 15.94 23.24 -21.77
N THR A 773 14.69 22.84 -21.97
CA THR A 773 13.54 23.42 -21.27
C THR A 773 12.44 22.39 -21.10
N GLY A 774 11.89 22.31 -19.89
CA GLY A 774 10.79 21.41 -19.52
C GLY A 774 9.59 22.21 -19.05
N TRP A 775 8.43 21.97 -19.67
CA TRP A 775 7.17 22.64 -19.38
C TRP A 775 6.16 21.58 -18.98
N SER A 776 5.47 21.75 -17.85
CA SER A 776 4.34 20.91 -17.45
C SER A 776 3.15 21.79 -17.06
N PHE A 777 2.06 21.63 -17.79
CA PHE A 777 0.75 22.22 -17.54
C PHE A 777 -0.15 21.13 -16.97
N GLY A 778 -0.70 21.33 -15.77
CA GLY A 778 -1.64 20.38 -15.15
C GLY A 778 -2.92 21.08 -14.70
N TYR A 779 -4.07 20.62 -15.20
CA TYR A 779 -5.39 21.10 -14.77
C TYR A 779 -6.28 19.92 -14.36
N SER A 780 -6.99 20.05 -13.23
CA SER A 780 -7.99 19.05 -12.78
C SER A 780 -9.37 19.67 -12.56
N PHE A 781 -10.28 19.44 -13.50
CA PHE A 781 -11.69 19.73 -13.31
C PHE A 781 -12.31 18.72 -12.34
N GLN A 782 -13.18 19.21 -11.45
CA GLN A 782 -13.94 18.38 -10.51
C GLN A 782 -15.27 19.05 -10.18
N SER A 783 -16.33 18.27 -10.05
CA SER A 783 -17.64 18.79 -9.65
C SER A 783 -17.61 19.44 -8.25
N LYS A 784 -18.37 20.52 -8.07
CA LYS A 784 -18.47 21.23 -6.78
C LYS A 784 -19.53 20.53 -5.90
N ASN A 785 -19.15 19.50 -5.16
CA ASN A 785 -20.06 18.90 -4.17
C ASN A 785 -20.44 19.93 -3.10
N LYS A 786 -21.69 20.38 -3.13
CA LYS A 786 -22.38 20.98 -1.98
C LYS A 786 -22.83 19.82 -1.07
N GLY A 787 -22.10 19.54 0.01
CA GLY A 787 -22.68 18.79 1.14
C GLY A 787 -21.84 17.71 1.82
N SER A 788 -20.79 17.15 1.20
CA SER A 788 -19.96 16.12 1.86
C SER A 788 -18.56 16.62 2.21
N SER A 789 -18.21 16.53 3.51
CA SER A 789 -16.84 16.67 4.03
C SER A 789 -16.23 15.30 4.38
N GLY A 790 -16.65 14.26 3.66
CA GLY A 790 -16.05 12.92 3.72
C GLY A 790 -14.79 12.81 2.87
N ALA A 791 -14.04 11.72 3.05
CA ALA A 791 -12.78 11.50 2.33
C ALA A 791 -12.98 11.41 0.81
N LYS A 792 -12.03 11.94 0.04
CA LYS A 792 -12.03 11.86 -1.42
C LYS A 792 -11.48 10.51 -1.85
N MET A 793 -12.31 9.64 -2.43
CA MET A 793 -11.92 8.29 -2.84
C MET A 793 -11.57 8.18 -4.34
N ASN A 794 -12.30 8.89 -5.23
CA ASN A 794 -12.15 8.76 -6.68
C ASN A 794 -11.01 9.63 -7.28
N ASP A 795 -9.93 9.88 -6.53
CA ASP A 795 -8.73 10.52 -7.08
C ASP A 795 -7.71 9.43 -7.43
N ILE A 796 -7.43 9.29 -8.73
CA ILE A 796 -6.51 8.29 -9.32
C ILE A 796 -5.07 8.44 -8.77
N SER A 797 -4.75 9.56 -8.12
CA SER A 797 -3.46 9.80 -7.45
C SER A 797 -3.46 9.51 -5.94
N SER A 798 -4.58 9.11 -5.33
CA SER A 798 -4.72 8.97 -3.88
C SER A 798 -4.52 7.55 -3.35
N GLN A 799 -3.50 7.42 -2.49
CA GLN A 799 -3.08 6.23 -1.72
C GLN A 799 -2.53 5.02 -2.49
N PRO A 800 -1.33 4.52 -2.12
CA PRO A 800 -0.95 3.15 -2.45
C PRO A 800 -1.77 2.17 -1.57
N ILE A 801 -2.43 1.20 -2.19
CA ILE A 801 -3.06 0.09 -1.48
C ILE A 801 -1.96 -0.70 -0.74
N ASP A 802 -2.03 -0.77 0.58
CA ASP A 802 -1.22 -1.70 1.37
C ASP A 802 -1.57 -3.14 0.93
N PRO A 803 -0.60 -3.96 0.45
CA PRO A 803 -0.86 -5.31 -0.03
C PRO A 803 -1.47 -6.25 1.02
N ALA A 804 -1.47 -5.91 2.31
CA ALA A 804 -2.26 -6.61 3.32
C ALA A 804 -3.79 -6.53 3.04
N TYR A 805 -4.27 -5.42 2.48
CA TYR A 805 -5.68 -5.11 2.23
C TYR A 805 -6.04 -5.10 0.73
N ALA A 806 -5.16 -5.60 -0.14
CA ALA A 806 -5.43 -5.76 -1.58
C ALA A 806 -6.52 -6.80 -1.91
N ASN A 807 -7.11 -7.44 -0.89
CA ASN A 807 -8.29 -8.29 -1.01
C ASN A 807 -9.39 -7.74 -0.07
N PRO A 808 -10.35 -6.94 -0.56
CA PRO A 808 -11.36 -6.25 0.27
C PRO A 808 -12.28 -7.16 1.10
N PHE A 809 -12.26 -8.46 0.79
CA PHE A 809 -13.11 -9.49 1.39
C PHE A 809 -12.44 -10.18 2.60
N SER A 810 -11.14 -9.93 2.85
CA SER A 810 -10.45 -10.45 4.03
C SER A 810 -10.15 -9.35 5.06
N ASP A 811 -10.99 -9.25 6.08
CA ASP A 811 -10.61 -8.75 7.41
C ASP A 811 -10.27 -9.98 8.28
N PRO A 812 -8.99 -10.30 8.52
CA PRO A 812 -8.61 -11.50 9.28
C PRO A 812 -8.92 -11.42 10.78
N TYR A 813 -9.27 -10.24 11.30
CA TYR A 813 -9.33 -9.96 12.74
C TYR A 813 -10.69 -9.46 13.23
N GLY A 814 -11.58 -9.02 12.33
CA GLY A 814 -12.94 -8.60 12.66
C GLY A 814 -13.03 -7.26 13.42
N THR A 815 -11.95 -6.48 13.46
CA THR A 815 -11.86 -5.23 14.24
C THR A 815 -11.89 -3.96 13.39
N MET A 816 -12.31 -4.03 12.12
CA MET A 816 -12.61 -2.81 11.36
C MET A 816 -13.94 -2.19 11.80
N ASP A 817 -13.92 -0.89 12.08
CA ASP A 817 -15.12 -0.05 12.17
C ASP A 817 -16.01 -0.28 10.93
N PRO A 818 -17.32 -0.54 11.07
CA PRO A 818 -18.24 -0.73 9.95
C PRO A 818 -18.22 0.37 8.88
N MET A 819 -17.88 1.63 9.23
CA MET A 819 -17.63 2.68 8.23
C MET A 819 -16.33 2.45 7.46
N MET A 820 -15.23 2.10 8.14
CA MET A 820 -13.97 1.75 7.48
C MET A 820 -14.13 0.51 6.61
N ARG A 821 -14.75 -0.57 7.10
CA ARG A 821 -15.00 -1.79 6.30
C ARG A 821 -15.80 -1.48 5.05
N ARG A 822 -16.81 -0.61 5.14
CA ARG A 822 -17.59 -0.12 3.99
C ARG A 822 -16.73 0.68 3.01
N MET A 823 -15.80 1.52 3.49
CA MET A 823 -14.82 2.21 2.64
C MET A 823 -13.79 1.27 2.00
N TYR A 824 -13.32 0.24 2.70
CA TYR A 824 -12.35 -0.72 2.14
C TYR A 824 -12.99 -1.64 1.11
N MET A 825 -14.22 -2.10 1.34
CA MET A 825 -15.04 -2.76 0.32
C MET A 825 -15.35 -1.80 -0.85
N ALA A 826 -15.55 -0.50 -0.60
CA ALA A 826 -15.69 0.52 -1.65
C ALA A 826 -14.41 0.79 -2.49
N ASN A 827 -13.26 0.19 -2.17
CA ASN A 827 -12.15 0.14 -3.13
C ASN A 827 -12.41 -0.85 -4.29
N SER A 828 -13.38 -1.76 -4.14
CA SER A 828 -13.96 -2.58 -5.23
C SER A 828 -15.36 -2.09 -5.67
N TYR A 829 -16.15 -1.50 -4.77
CA TYR A 829 -17.46 -0.90 -5.09
C TYR A 829 -17.35 0.60 -5.32
N TYR A 830 -17.26 0.97 -6.60
CA TYR A 830 -17.12 2.33 -7.12
C TYR A 830 -18.05 3.36 -6.44
N ASP A 831 -17.48 4.44 -5.89
CA ASP A 831 -18.26 5.51 -5.23
C ASP A 831 -18.97 6.41 -6.26
N PHE A 832 -20.30 6.35 -6.28
CA PHE A 832 -21.13 7.13 -7.18
C PHE A 832 -21.30 8.62 -6.77
N ALA A 833 -20.79 9.05 -5.60
CA ALA A 833 -21.03 10.39 -5.03
C ALA A 833 -20.27 11.57 -5.67
N LEU A 834 -19.43 11.34 -6.68
CA LEU A 834 -18.70 12.39 -7.42
C LEU A 834 -19.20 12.47 -8.87
N PRO A 835 -20.03 13.48 -9.24
CA PRO A 835 -20.67 13.54 -10.56
C PRO A 835 -19.69 13.44 -11.74
N TRP A 836 -18.54 14.12 -11.63
CA TRP A 836 -17.41 13.93 -12.53
C TRP A 836 -16.11 14.55 -11.99
N ASN A 837 -14.99 14.00 -12.44
CA ASN A 837 -13.69 14.66 -12.52
C ASN A 837 -13.06 14.43 -13.91
N PHE A 838 -12.17 15.33 -14.30
CA PHE A 838 -11.33 15.20 -15.49
C PHE A 838 -10.03 15.95 -15.26
N SER A 839 -8.90 15.27 -15.41
CA SER A 839 -7.56 15.84 -15.27
C SER A 839 -6.79 15.65 -16.57
N PHE A 840 -5.98 16.65 -16.93
CA PHE A 840 -5.01 16.51 -18.00
C PHE A 840 -3.67 17.12 -17.62
N ASN A 841 -2.60 16.47 -18.09
CA ASN A 841 -1.22 16.90 -17.94
C ASN A 841 -0.59 16.97 -19.32
N TYR A 842 -0.25 18.19 -19.74
CA TYR A 842 0.54 18.42 -20.95
C TYR A 842 1.98 18.71 -20.58
N THR A 843 2.89 17.83 -20.99
CA THR A 843 4.33 17.94 -20.74
C THR A 843 5.12 18.06 -22.05
N ILE A 844 5.93 19.11 -22.13
CA ILE A 844 6.94 19.33 -23.19
C ILE A 844 8.32 19.14 -22.57
N SER A 845 9.15 18.31 -23.20
CA SER A 845 10.58 18.22 -22.93
C SER A 845 11.37 18.60 -24.18
N TYR A 846 12.20 19.63 -24.08
CA TYR A 846 13.13 20.06 -25.12
C TYR A 846 14.55 19.91 -24.60
N GLY A 847 15.42 19.28 -25.39
CA GLY A 847 16.85 19.15 -25.11
C GLY A 847 17.70 19.33 -26.35
N THR A 848 18.91 19.87 -26.17
CA THR A 848 19.92 19.97 -27.23
C THR A 848 21.12 19.09 -26.91
N SER A 849 21.60 18.40 -27.93
CA SER A 849 22.86 17.66 -27.91
C SER A 849 23.81 18.31 -28.90
N LEU A 850 25.08 18.48 -28.50
CA LEU A 850 26.13 18.97 -29.38
C LEU A 850 26.56 17.83 -30.32
N VAL A 851 26.55 18.09 -31.62
CA VAL A 851 26.92 17.12 -32.66
C VAL A 851 27.64 17.84 -33.78
N ASN A 852 28.60 17.19 -34.44
CA ASN A 852 29.07 17.67 -35.73
C ASN A 852 27.99 17.37 -36.78
N ASN A 853 27.35 18.40 -37.33
CA ASN A 853 26.31 18.28 -38.35
C ASN A 853 26.48 19.27 -39.52
N GLY A 854 27.68 19.83 -39.69
CA GLY A 854 28.05 20.73 -40.79
C GLY A 854 27.26 22.03 -40.90
N THR A 855 26.31 22.32 -39.99
CA THR A 855 25.35 23.42 -40.14
C THR A 855 25.15 24.23 -38.86
N THR A 856 24.79 23.58 -37.76
CA THR A 856 24.29 24.23 -36.54
C THR A 856 24.99 23.76 -35.27
N GLY A 857 25.77 22.66 -35.35
CA GLY A 857 26.43 22.04 -34.21
C GLY A 857 25.50 21.35 -33.20
N ILE A 858 24.19 21.30 -33.49
CA ILE A 858 23.15 21.05 -32.50
C ILE A 858 22.08 20.13 -33.07
N LYS A 859 21.87 18.97 -32.41
CA LYS A 859 20.69 18.13 -32.60
C LYS A 859 19.67 18.45 -31.50
N ARG A 860 18.46 18.81 -31.92
CA ARG A 860 17.31 19.10 -31.06
C ARG A 860 16.52 17.81 -30.85
N ASN A 861 16.30 17.44 -29.60
CA ASN A 861 15.40 16.36 -29.22
C ASN A 861 14.17 17.01 -28.55
N ILE A 862 12.98 16.70 -29.02
CA ILE A 862 11.72 17.26 -28.52
C ILE A 862 10.74 16.10 -28.26
N THR A 863 10.08 16.12 -27.12
CA THR A 863 9.05 15.16 -26.72
C THR A 863 7.86 15.95 -26.19
N GLN A 864 6.65 15.64 -26.66
CA GLN A 864 5.42 16.37 -26.34
C GLN A 864 4.31 15.36 -26.06
N THR A 865 3.89 15.26 -24.80
CA THR A 865 2.94 14.24 -24.35
C THR A 865 1.78 14.89 -23.59
N LEU A 866 0.56 14.62 -24.04
CA LEU A 866 -0.69 14.98 -23.35
C LEU A 866 -1.25 13.72 -22.68
N GLY A 867 -1.07 13.58 -21.37
CA GLY A 867 -1.77 12.58 -20.56
C GLY A 867 -3.13 13.10 -20.12
N PHE A 868 -4.13 12.21 -20.05
CA PHE A 868 -5.47 12.54 -19.59
C PHE A 868 -6.08 11.41 -18.78
N ASN A 869 -6.88 11.74 -17.77
CA ASN A 869 -7.58 10.80 -16.91
C ASN A 869 -8.89 11.40 -16.39
N GLY A 870 -9.90 10.59 -16.09
CA GLY A 870 -11.16 11.09 -15.56
C GLY A 870 -12.12 9.99 -15.13
N SER A 871 -13.11 10.39 -14.35
CA SER A 871 -14.23 9.55 -13.91
C SER A 871 -15.53 10.36 -14.02
N VAL A 872 -16.56 9.85 -14.69
CA VAL A 872 -17.86 10.49 -14.86
C VAL A 872 -18.99 9.53 -14.48
N ASN A 873 -19.96 10.02 -13.71
CA ASN A 873 -21.08 9.23 -13.23
C ASN A 873 -22.32 9.62 -14.02
N LEU A 874 -22.66 8.81 -15.02
CA LEU A 874 -23.76 9.08 -15.95
C LEU A 874 -25.13 9.03 -15.25
N THR A 875 -25.26 8.17 -14.24
CA THR A 875 -26.39 8.12 -13.30
C THR A 875 -25.87 7.66 -11.92
N PRO A 876 -26.68 7.71 -10.85
CA PRO A 876 -26.31 7.13 -9.55
C PRO A 876 -26.00 5.61 -9.54
N LYS A 877 -26.21 4.91 -10.67
CA LYS A 877 -25.91 3.49 -10.85
C LYS A 877 -24.97 3.20 -12.04
N TRP A 878 -24.35 4.22 -12.65
CA TRP A 878 -23.42 4.07 -13.78
C TRP A 878 -22.20 4.99 -13.64
N GLY A 879 -21.02 4.40 -13.56
CA GLY A 879 -19.73 5.10 -13.49
C GLY A 879 -18.81 4.71 -14.64
N VAL A 880 -18.18 5.70 -15.28
CA VAL A 880 -17.24 5.49 -16.38
C VAL A 880 -15.91 6.16 -16.05
N THR A 881 -14.85 5.37 -15.96
CA THR A 881 -13.47 5.86 -15.87
C THR A 881 -12.79 5.76 -17.23
N PHE A 882 -11.88 6.69 -17.50
CA PHE A 882 -11.03 6.64 -18.68
C PHE A 882 -9.66 7.25 -18.33
N GLN A 883 -8.61 6.66 -18.89
CA GLN A 883 -7.26 7.19 -18.83
C GLN A 883 -6.51 6.88 -20.12
N GLY A 884 -5.54 7.71 -20.47
CA GLY A 884 -4.73 7.52 -21.65
C GLY A 884 -3.76 8.68 -21.86
N GLY A 885 -3.23 8.74 -23.06
CA GLY A 885 -2.38 9.84 -23.47
C GLY A 885 -2.17 9.89 -24.96
N PHE A 886 -1.67 11.02 -25.43
CA PHE A 886 -1.36 11.28 -26.83
C PHE A 886 0.08 11.79 -26.94
N ASP A 887 0.87 11.17 -27.82
CA ASP A 887 2.19 11.67 -28.20
C ASP A 887 2.06 12.56 -29.44
N LEU A 888 2.24 13.86 -29.25
CA LEU A 888 2.11 14.86 -30.30
C LEU A 888 3.28 14.79 -31.30
N MET A 889 4.39 14.12 -30.97
CA MET A 889 5.53 13.95 -31.88
C MET A 889 5.30 12.83 -32.90
N THR A 890 4.57 11.77 -32.53
CA THR A 890 4.21 10.67 -33.45
C THR A 890 2.76 10.72 -33.96
N GLY A 891 1.93 11.62 -33.39
CA GLY A 891 0.52 11.76 -33.74
C GLY A 891 -0.35 10.58 -33.27
N LYS A 892 0.09 9.85 -32.25
CA LYS A 892 -0.54 8.58 -31.82
C LYS A 892 -1.07 8.65 -30.40
N LEU A 893 -2.24 8.04 -30.21
CA LEU A 893 -2.72 7.64 -28.88
C LEU A 893 -1.78 6.57 -28.32
N THR A 894 -1.33 6.78 -27.09
CA THR A 894 -0.71 5.76 -26.24
C THR A 894 -1.79 4.79 -25.72
N THR A 895 -1.37 3.67 -25.13
CA THR A 895 -2.31 2.70 -24.54
C THR A 895 -3.26 3.40 -23.57
N SER A 896 -4.54 3.39 -23.92
CA SER A 896 -5.61 4.06 -23.21
C SER A 896 -6.60 3.01 -22.73
N SER A 897 -7.12 3.14 -21.51
CA SER A 897 -8.05 2.19 -20.89
C SER A 897 -9.31 2.90 -20.42
N ILE A 898 -10.46 2.34 -20.77
CA ILE A 898 -11.80 2.77 -20.35
C ILE A 898 -12.36 1.67 -19.46
N SER A 899 -12.84 2.00 -18.26
CA SER A 899 -13.52 1.01 -17.39
C SER A 899 -14.88 1.54 -16.95
N ILE A 900 -15.92 0.85 -17.40
CA ILE A 900 -17.34 1.11 -17.14
C ILE A 900 -17.79 0.21 -16.00
N SER A 901 -18.58 0.75 -15.08
CA SER A 901 -19.17 0.03 -13.95
C SER A 901 -20.66 0.36 -13.86
N ARG A 902 -21.49 -0.66 -13.60
CA ARG A 902 -22.93 -0.51 -13.37
C ARG A 902 -23.35 -1.22 -12.09
N ASP A 903 -24.11 -0.50 -11.29
CA ASP A 903 -24.81 -1.02 -10.12
C ASP A 903 -26.16 -1.61 -10.53
N LEU A 904 -26.39 -2.87 -10.17
CA LEU A 904 -27.64 -3.61 -10.39
C LEU A 904 -28.26 -4.04 -9.04
N HIS A 905 -28.22 -3.15 -8.06
CA HIS A 905 -28.68 -3.32 -6.67
C HIS A 905 -27.95 -4.43 -5.92
N CYS A 906 -28.25 -5.69 -6.20
CA CYS A 906 -27.65 -6.87 -5.58
C CYS A 906 -26.51 -7.44 -6.44
N TRP A 907 -26.48 -7.08 -7.73
CA TRP A 907 -25.42 -7.42 -8.68
C TRP A 907 -24.57 -6.19 -9.04
N GLN A 908 -23.39 -6.42 -9.60
CA GLN A 908 -22.54 -5.41 -10.23
C GLN A 908 -22.06 -5.92 -11.58
N MET A 909 -22.04 -5.04 -12.59
CA MET A 909 -21.32 -5.26 -13.85
C MET A 909 -20.07 -4.39 -13.89
N GLY A 910 -18.98 -4.92 -14.43
CA GLY A 910 -17.77 -4.20 -14.80
C GLY A 910 -17.37 -4.54 -16.24
N PHE A 911 -16.97 -3.54 -17.01
CA PHE A 911 -16.42 -3.71 -18.35
C PHE A 911 -15.18 -2.84 -18.51
N SER A 912 -14.00 -3.46 -18.56
CA SER A 912 -12.73 -2.77 -18.79
C SER A 912 -12.21 -3.07 -20.19
N TRP A 913 -11.81 -2.03 -20.92
CA TRP A 913 -11.46 -2.08 -22.34
C TRP A 913 -10.23 -1.23 -22.66
N ILE A 914 -9.30 -1.82 -23.40
CA ILE A 914 -8.15 -1.14 -24.01
C ILE A 914 -8.42 -1.08 -25.52
N PRO A 915 -9.01 0.00 -26.05
CA PRO A 915 -9.30 0.13 -27.48
C PRO A 915 -8.06 0.26 -28.38
N PHE A 916 -6.96 0.84 -27.88
CA PHE A 916 -5.84 1.29 -28.72
C PHE A 916 -4.46 0.90 -28.15
N GLY A 917 -3.49 0.70 -29.05
CA GLY A 917 -2.11 0.29 -28.74
C GLY A 917 -1.84 -1.20 -28.94
N TYR A 918 -0.67 -1.67 -28.48
CA TYR A 918 -0.22 -3.07 -28.65
C TYR A 918 -0.88 -4.08 -27.68
N HIS A 919 -1.64 -3.59 -26.70
CA HIS A 919 -2.26 -4.40 -25.63
C HIS A 919 -3.79 -4.31 -25.65
N LYS A 920 -4.37 -4.28 -26.87
CA LYS A 920 -5.81 -4.34 -27.09
C LYS A 920 -6.40 -5.56 -26.35
N SER A 921 -7.39 -5.30 -25.51
CA SER A 921 -8.04 -6.30 -24.67
C SER A 921 -9.37 -5.76 -24.16
N TRP A 922 -10.26 -6.65 -23.73
CA TRP A 922 -11.43 -6.28 -22.96
C TRP A 922 -11.77 -7.37 -21.95
N SER A 923 -12.42 -6.99 -20.87
CA SER A 923 -12.89 -7.89 -19.81
C SER A 923 -14.26 -7.43 -19.35
N PHE A 924 -15.24 -8.31 -19.46
CA PHE A 924 -16.56 -8.19 -18.88
C PHE A 924 -16.63 -9.07 -17.64
N HIS A 925 -17.12 -8.51 -16.55
CA HIS A 925 -17.39 -9.17 -15.29
C HIS A 925 -18.83 -8.84 -14.87
N ILE A 926 -19.57 -9.84 -14.41
CA ILE A 926 -20.82 -9.65 -13.67
C ILE A 926 -20.83 -10.58 -12.48
N GLY A 927 -21.22 -10.09 -11.29
CA GLY A 927 -21.27 -10.91 -10.08
C GLY A 927 -22.17 -10.34 -9.00
N VAL A 928 -22.54 -11.18 -8.03
CA VAL A 928 -23.29 -10.78 -6.83
C VAL A 928 -22.41 -9.93 -5.91
N LYS A 929 -22.98 -8.87 -5.32
CA LYS A 929 -22.23 -7.96 -4.44
C LYS A 929 -21.89 -8.55 -3.07
N SER A 930 -22.75 -9.39 -2.50
CA SER A 930 -22.52 -9.95 -1.16
C SER A 930 -21.34 -10.92 -1.16
N ALA A 931 -20.52 -10.84 -0.11
CA ALA A 931 -19.40 -11.75 0.10
C ALA A 931 -19.84 -13.21 0.27
N MET A 932 -21.10 -13.47 0.63
CA MET A 932 -21.63 -14.83 0.82
C MET A 932 -21.92 -15.58 -0.49
N LEU A 933 -22.04 -14.87 -1.62
CA LEU A 933 -22.34 -15.43 -2.94
C LEU A 933 -21.38 -14.92 -4.03
N GLN A 934 -20.17 -14.47 -3.66
CA GLN A 934 -19.19 -13.88 -4.58
C GLN A 934 -18.70 -14.85 -5.67
N ASP A 935 -18.71 -16.16 -5.40
CA ASP A 935 -18.43 -17.19 -6.41
C ASP A 935 -19.48 -17.22 -7.54
N LEU A 936 -20.66 -16.62 -7.32
CA LEU A 936 -21.67 -16.44 -8.36
C LEU A 936 -21.34 -15.25 -9.26
N LYS A 937 -20.42 -15.51 -10.19
CA LYS A 937 -19.92 -14.56 -11.18
C LYS A 937 -19.88 -15.18 -12.58
N TYR A 938 -19.91 -14.33 -13.60
CA TYR A 938 -19.58 -14.68 -14.98
C TYR A 938 -18.52 -13.70 -15.50
N ASP A 939 -17.35 -14.25 -15.82
CA ASP A 939 -16.22 -13.53 -16.40
C ASP A 939 -16.08 -13.90 -17.88
N LYS A 940 -15.89 -12.90 -18.74
CA LYS A 940 -15.47 -13.12 -20.14
C LYS A 940 -14.50 -12.03 -20.58
N SER A 941 -13.31 -12.43 -21.02
CA SER A 941 -12.27 -11.49 -21.45
C SER A 941 -11.56 -11.94 -22.72
N GLN A 942 -11.23 -10.99 -23.59
CA GLN A 942 -10.18 -11.14 -24.59
C GLN A 942 -8.85 -10.66 -24.00
N SER A 943 -7.81 -11.48 -24.10
CA SER A 943 -6.52 -11.23 -23.48
C SER A 943 -5.70 -10.18 -24.25
N MET A 944 -4.93 -9.39 -23.51
CA MET A 944 -3.97 -8.41 -24.07
C MET A 944 -2.78 -9.06 -24.80
N TYR A 945 -2.67 -10.39 -24.71
CA TYR A 945 -1.73 -11.20 -25.47
C TYR A 945 -2.27 -11.62 -26.86
N ASP A 946 -3.57 -11.52 -27.09
CA ASP A 946 -4.23 -11.95 -28.34
C ASP A 946 -3.99 -10.99 -29.52
N ASN A 947 -3.37 -9.84 -29.25
CA ASN A 947 -3.09 -8.76 -30.20
C ASN A 947 -1.58 -8.42 -30.28
N LEU A 948 -0.71 -9.32 -29.80
CA LEU A 948 0.73 -9.09 -29.62
C LEU A 948 1.60 -9.63 -30.76
N TYR A 949 0.98 -10.19 -31.79
CA TYR A 949 1.57 -10.75 -33.01
C TYR A 949 0.69 -10.37 -34.22
#